data_AF-A0AAJ5Z130-F1
#
_entry.id   AF-A0AAJ5Z130-F1
#
_cell.length_a   1.000
_cell.length_b   1.000
_cell.length_c   1.000
_cell.angle_alpha   90.00
_cell.angle_beta   90.00
_cell.angle_gamma   90.00
#
_symmetry.space_group_name_H-M   'P 1'
#
loop_
_entity.id
_entity.type
_entity.pdbx_description
1 polymer ?
#
loop_
_entity_poly.entity_id
_entity_poly.type
_entity_poly.pdbx_seq_one_letter_code
_entity_poly.pdbx_strand_id
1 'polypeptide(L)'
;MLVVRLPAPSEPVELSRKPVSQGRRVFTRSSTLGSVKTETRSEPVGQAVPTTLTYQAPRDIQIPNYAHVSTQVEHDLGRVYQSFRQARRIAVVCGAGISVSSPANIPDFRSASGLFASLKQRYPTSGLTSGKDLFDARLFQSESSTALFFAMIAELKDMSDAAQPTLFHHMLRRLDMEGRLQRVYTQNIDGLEEKVGLSFGVGSPDACLPTSKRKRGAQFARSQSDSSVRLSTHPSFEKPLFPRAIPLHGSLSSMTCMLCSHKLRLTREQEAGRQALETLRRGEPVRCEQCEVTDQLRTSAGLRSRGIGRMKVDVVLYNGENEAAEHVGACVERDLLGIRDPHEPDVPETMAETRARERKERQREEIGDLSVTSGSIKAEDALGDAFQSEDQVSDPPARRPRRLKPLPPDMLIVAGTSLKVPGTKRIVREFSKACRIQNADRKKGAHEPPVRVVYMNYDFPSSASEWSGVFDMWIQGDVQQAALGLCEPMVMKEGMDPAVEALVARHSWHAYPTKTPPPRILTMKNTETKRRPSNRLGMVSGKLRTSSNQATGKAGVVRPPTPPAPIAPPRLYRFIIMFAVRSMLRAGSRAAAPLRAFSTSSMRQANTLLFVEHKNGVINPASLSAVTAAQKFGGEIHALVTGSSSHAKAVAEAASKVQGVSKVLVSTSDAFSALLAEPIAPLIESLVKSKSYTHVVAGHTAVGRDIIPRAAVCLDSSQVSDIIEVQGEDTFVRPIYAGNALATVMSKDGVKVVTVRGTAFDAASTEGGSASVEEVDAGEAPQPTKLVQEKMSESTRPDLATASRVVSGGRALKSSEGFSKYIEPLADKLGAAVGASRAAVDAGYADNALQVGQTGKIVAPELYVAVGISGAIQHLAGMKDSKTIVAINKDPEAPIFQVADMGLVADLYEAVPELTEKL
;
A
#
# COMPACT_ATOMS: atom_id res chain seq x y z
N MET A 1 -9.51 -6.00 30.98
CA MET A 1 -8.06 -5.70 30.94
C MET A 1 -7.64 -5.24 32.32
N LEU A 2 -6.47 -5.67 32.82
CA LEU A 2 -5.94 -5.22 34.11
C LEU A 2 -4.94 -4.07 33.92
N VAL A 3 -4.99 -3.04 34.76
CA VAL A 3 -4.06 -1.90 34.75
C VAL A 3 -3.14 -1.97 35.96
N VAL A 4 -1.83 -2.11 35.72
CA VAL A 4 -0.81 -2.24 36.76
C VAL A 4 0.11 -1.04 36.68
N ARG A 5 0.09 -0.20 37.73
CA ARG A 5 0.95 1.00 37.81
C ARG A 5 2.31 0.61 38.36
N LEU A 6 3.37 0.94 37.61
CA LEU A 6 4.72 0.75 38.11
C LEU A 6 4.98 1.67 39.30
N PRO A 7 5.62 1.18 40.37
CA PRO A 7 6.07 2.03 41.46
C PRO A 7 7.13 3.00 40.96
N ALA A 8 7.13 4.22 41.50
CA ALA A 8 8.18 5.18 41.21
C ALA A 8 9.55 4.57 41.57
N PRO A 9 10.55 4.64 40.67
CA PRO A 9 11.84 4.04 40.93
C PRO A 9 12.54 4.77 42.09
N SER A 10 13.15 4.01 43.01
CA SER A 10 13.90 4.55 44.15
C SER A 10 15.29 5.09 43.75
N GLU A 11 15.83 4.63 42.61
CA GLU A 11 17.09 5.07 42.00
C GLU A 11 16.88 5.29 40.48
N PRO A 12 17.67 6.15 39.82
CA PRO A 12 17.54 6.38 38.38
C PRO A 12 17.87 5.11 37.57
N VAL A 13 16.95 4.72 36.69
CA VAL A 13 17.05 3.55 35.82
C VAL A 13 17.65 3.96 34.46
N GLU A 14 18.88 4.46 34.47
CA GLU A 14 19.54 4.98 33.26
C GLU A 14 20.94 4.38 33.05
N LEU A 15 21.31 4.17 31.78
CA LEU A 15 22.66 3.82 31.38
C LEU A 15 23.52 5.09 31.28
N SER A 16 24.68 5.10 31.93
CA SER A 16 25.64 6.22 31.82
C SER A 16 26.26 6.27 30.42
N ARG A 17 26.34 7.46 29.81
CA ARG A 17 27.07 7.66 28.54
C ARG A 17 28.55 7.25 28.71
N LYS A 18 29.04 6.30 27.90
CA LYS A 18 30.50 6.10 27.75
C LYS A 18 31.09 7.36 27.10
N PRO A 19 32.13 7.98 27.67
CA PRO A 19 32.79 9.11 27.01
C PRO A 19 33.40 8.65 25.69
N VAL A 20 33.02 9.29 24.60
CA VAL A 20 33.65 9.09 23.28
C VAL A 20 35.07 9.64 23.39
N SER A 21 36.06 8.74 23.40
CA SER A 21 37.48 9.10 23.33
C SER A 21 37.80 9.67 21.95
N GLN A 22 37.50 10.95 21.72
CA GLN A 22 38.10 11.67 20.62
C GLN A 22 39.58 11.86 20.94
N GLY A 23 40.43 11.03 20.34
CA GLY A 23 41.88 11.17 20.37
C GLY A 23 42.30 12.50 19.75
N ARG A 24 42.33 13.56 20.56
CA ARG A 24 42.96 14.83 20.21
C ARG A 24 44.36 14.80 20.83
N ARG A 25 45.37 14.44 20.02
CA ARG A 25 46.77 14.69 20.41
C ARG A 25 46.93 16.20 20.54
N VAL A 26 47.08 16.67 21.78
CA VAL A 26 47.45 18.06 22.06
C VAL A 26 48.94 18.19 21.83
N PHE A 27 49.32 18.83 20.73
CA PHE A 27 50.67 19.38 20.58
C PHE A 27 50.80 20.59 21.50
N THR A 28 51.61 20.47 22.54
CA THR A 28 52.03 21.60 23.36
C THR A 28 53.23 22.28 22.70
N ARG A 29 53.08 23.56 22.33
CA ARG A 29 54.22 24.47 22.21
C ARG A 29 53.88 25.80 22.89
N SER A 30 54.84 26.21 23.69
CA SER A 30 54.84 27.24 24.71
C SER A 30 54.97 28.67 24.16
N SER A 31 54.43 29.63 24.94
CA SER A 31 54.98 30.97 25.26
C SER A 31 55.27 31.94 24.09
N THR A 32 54.77 33.17 24.00
CA THR A 32 54.84 34.28 24.99
C THR A 32 54.10 35.54 24.46
N LEU A 33 53.56 36.32 25.42
CA LEU A 33 53.38 37.80 25.47
C LEU A 33 52.40 38.56 24.57
N GLY A 34 51.55 39.38 25.21
CA GLY A 34 50.97 40.61 24.64
C GLY A 34 49.55 40.95 25.11
N SER A 35 49.41 41.74 26.18
CA SER A 35 48.13 42.30 26.64
C SER A 35 47.71 43.52 25.82
N VAL A 36 46.47 43.58 25.31
CA VAL A 36 45.68 44.83 25.16
C VAL A 36 44.18 44.47 25.25
N LYS A 37 43.47 45.15 26.14
CA LYS A 37 42.00 45.15 26.25
C LYS A 37 41.40 45.92 25.09
N THR A 38 40.46 45.31 24.37
CA THR A 38 39.41 46.03 23.64
C THR A 38 38.13 45.22 23.69
N GLU A 39 37.09 45.85 24.24
CA GLU A 39 35.75 45.33 24.38
C GLU A 39 35.10 45.15 23.00
N THR A 40 34.77 43.91 22.65
CA THR A 40 33.68 43.62 21.71
C THR A 40 32.80 42.56 22.32
N ARG A 41 31.61 43.02 22.71
CA ARG A 41 30.52 42.26 23.30
C ARG A 41 29.94 41.33 22.22
N SER A 42 30.31 40.05 22.27
CA SER A 42 29.57 38.98 21.59
C SER A 42 29.12 37.98 22.65
N GLU A 43 27.82 38.03 22.99
CA GLU A 43 27.20 37.03 23.86
C GLU A 43 27.29 35.64 23.18
N PRO A 44 27.79 34.60 23.86
CA PRO A 44 27.56 33.25 23.38
C PRO A 44 26.13 32.87 23.76
N VAL A 45 25.22 32.92 22.79
CA VAL A 45 23.94 32.18 22.87
C VAL A 45 24.26 30.70 22.71
N GLY A 46 24.87 30.13 23.74
CA GLY A 46 25.02 28.69 23.92
C GLY A 46 24.03 28.25 24.99
N GLN A 47 22.75 28.14 24.64
CA GLN A 47 21.82 27.40 25.49
C GLN A 47 22.31 25.95 25.55
N ALA A 48 22.76 25.53 26.73
CA ALA A 48 23.08 24.14 27.00
C ALA A 48 21.85 23.28 26.69
N VAL A 49 21.99 22.38 25.70
CA VAL A 49 20.98 21.36 25.40
C VAL A 49 20.81 20.52 26.67
N PRO A 50 19.59 20.35 27.21
CA PRO A 50 19.38 19.56 28.42
C PRO A 50 19.94 18.14 28.22
N THR A 51 20.81 17.70 29.12
CA THR A 51 21.49 16.40 29.04
C THR A 51 20.55 15.20 29.21
N THR A 52 19.30 15.42 29.63
CA THR A 52 18.27 14.39 29.83
C THR A 52 16.91 14.94 29.38
N LEU A 53 16.24 14.26 28.45
CA LEU A 53 14.85 14.56 28.09
C LEU A 53 13.93 14.03 29.21
N THR A 54 13.50 14.89 30.13
CA THR A 54 12.49 14.53 31.13
C THR A 54 11.11 14.41 30.47
N TYR A 55 10.63 13.19 30.27
CA TYR A 55 9.25 12.95 29.83
C TYR A 55 8.26 13.38 30.91
N GLN A 56 7.39 14.34 30.60
CA GLN A 56 6.33 14.76 31.51
C GLN A 56 5.15 13.80 31.39
N ALA A 57 4.97 12.93 32.39
CA ALA A 57 3.80 12.06 32.46
C ALA A 57 2.50 12.90 32.48
N PRO A 58 1.49 12.58 31.65
CA PRO A 58 0.22 13.30 31.67
C PRO A 58 -0.47 13.20 33.03
N ARG A 59 -1.03 14.31 33.50
CA ARG A 59 -1.64 14.40 34.85
C ARG A 59 -3.05 13.78 34.90
N ASP A 60 -3.75 13.71 33.77
CA ASP A 60 -5.14 13.23 33.65
C ASP A 60 -5.26 12.04 32.69
N ILE A 61 -4.90 10.84 33.15
CA ILE A 61 -4.91 9.63 32.33
C ILE A 61 -6.28 8.94 32.43
N GLN A 62 -7.04 8.96 31.33
CA GLN A 62 -8.33 8.28 31.24
C GLN A 62 -8.17 6.75 31.19
N ILE A 63 -8.83 6.06 32.11
CA ILE A 63 -8.86 4.59 32.15
C ILE A 63 -10.09 4.11 31.37
N PRO A 64 -9.95 3.15 30.44
CA PRO A 64 -11.09 2.59 29.71
C PRO A 64 -12.13 1.96 30.63
N ASN A 65 -13.42 2.09 30.30
CA ASN A 65 -14.53 1.56 31.11
C ASN A 65 -14.47 0.02 31.35
N TYR A 66 -13.78 -0.72 30.48
CA TYR A 66 -13.59 -2.18 30.57
C TYR A 66 -12.28 -2.58 31.27
N ALA A 67 -11.53 -1.61 31.80
CA ALA A 67 -10.25 -1.80 32.46
C ALA A 67 -10.40 -1.65 33.98
N HIS A 68 -9.70 -2.51 34.72
CA HIS A 68 -9.69 -2.49 36.19
C HIS A 68 -8.28 -2.21 36.70
N VAL A 69 -8.14 -1.27 37.64
CA VAL A 69 -6.86 -0.97 38.28
C VAL A 69 -6.54 -2.07 39.29
N SER A 70 -5.33 -2.63 39.21
CA SER A 70 -4.87 -3.66 40.14
C SER A 70 -4.68 -3.08 41.54
N THR A 71 -5.14 -3.83 42.54
CA THR A 71 -4.89 -3.58 43.96
C THR A 71 -3.69 -4.37 44.50
N GLN A 72 -3.15 -5.32 43.71
CA GLN A 72 -2.04 -6.21 44.06
C GLN A 72 -0.94 -6.14 43.01
N VAL A 73 -0.27 -4.98 42.95
CA VAL A 73 0.72 -4.64 41.91
C VAL A 73 1.84 -5.70 41.80
N GLU A 74 2.48 -6.08 42.90
CA GLU A 74 3.58 -7.06 42.90
C GLU A 74 3.14 -8.44 42.40
N HIS A 75 1.96 -8.90 42.83
CA HIS A 75 1.41 -10.19 42.40
C HIS A 75 1.16 -10.20 40.88
N ASP A 76 0.53 -9.15 40.36
CA ASP A 76 0.23 -9.07 38.93
C ASP A 76 1.47 -8.86 38.06
N LEU A 77 2.48 -8.11 38.53
CA LEU A 77 3.79 -8.04 37.89
C LEU A 77 4.49 -9.42 37.90
N GLY A 78 4.40 -10.15 39.02
CA GLY A 78 4.88 -11.53 39.12
C GLY A 78 4.19 -12.48 38.13
N ARG A 79 2.89 -12.30 37.87
CA ARG A 79 2.15 -13.04 36.84
C ARG A 79 2.66 -12.75 35.43
N VAL A 80 2.89 -11.47 35.10
CA VAL A 80 3.49 -11.10 33.79
C VAL A 80 4.87 -11.71 33.64
N TYR A 81 5.70 -11.60 34.67
CA TYR A 81 7.04 -12.17 34.67
C TYR A 81 7.03 -13.69 34.47
N GLN A 82 6.14 -14.42 35.17
CA GLN A 82 6.00 -15.86 35.01
C GLN A 82 5.51 -16.24 33.59
N SER A 83 4.53 -15.51 33.06
CA SER A 83 4.08 -15.65 31.67
C SER A 83 5.21 -15.38 30.67
N PHE A 84 5.94 -14.28 30.88
CA PHE A 84 7.07 -13.88 30.05
C PHE A 84 8.13 -14.96 30.03
N ARG A 85 8.55 -15.48 31.19
CA ARG A 85 9.54 -16.56 31.30
C ARG A 85 9.09 -17.86 30.61
N GLN A 86 7.78 -18.17 30.61
CA GLN A 86 7.24 -19.36 29.96
C GLN A 86 7.04 -19.20 28.45
N ALA A 87 6.99 -17.96 27.93
CA ALA A 87 6.82 -17.68 26.52
C ALA A 87 8.06 -18.07 25.71
N ARG A 88 7.83 -18.78 24.60
CA ARG A 88 8.84 -19.31 23.69
C ARG A 88 8.93 -18.54 22.38
N ARG A 89 7.85 -17.87 21.97
CA ARG A 89 7.72 -17.15 20.69
C ARG A 89 7.10 -15.78 20.96
N ILE A 90 7.96 -14.84 21.28
CA ILE A 90 7.57 -13.48 21.64
C ILE A 90 7.61 -12.62 20.38
N ALA A 91 6.47 -12.05 20.01
CA ALA A 91 6.38 -10.98 19.04
C ALA A 91 6.35 -9.62 19.76
N VAL A 92 7.11 -8.65 19.26
CA VAL A 92 7.15 -7.30 19.83
C VAL A 92 6.69 -6.28 18.80
N VAL A 93 5.82 -5.36 19.20
CA VAL A 93 5.44 -4.18 18.42
C VAL A 93 5.84 -2.94 19.21
N CYS A 94 6.76 -2.14 18.68
CA CYS A 94 7.30 -0.98 19.39
C CYS A 94 7.18 0.33 18.60
N GLY A 95 7.29 1.45 19.31
CA GLY A 95 7.38 2.78 18.72
C GLY A 95 8.27 3.72 19.53
N ALA A 96 8.21 5.01 19.21
CA ALA A 96 9.23 5.99 19.63
C ALA A 96 9.50 6.03 21.14
N GLY A 97 8.52 5.67 21.97
CA GLY A 97 8.65 5.61 23.43
C GLY A 97 9.79 4.73 23.94
N ILE A 98 10.25 3.73 23.17
CA ILE A 98 11.39 2.89 23.57
C ILE A 98 12.75 3.59 23.39
N SER A 99 12.81 4.68 22.61
CA SER A 99 14.02 5.41 22.22
C SER A 99 14.16 6.78 22.92
N VAL A 100 13.19 7.18 23.76
CA VAL A 100 13.17 8.52 24.38
C VAL A 100 14.15 8.66 25.54
N SER A 101 14.32 7.59 26.32
CA SER A 101 15.13 7.60 27.53
C SER A 101 16.64 7.59 27.24
N SER A 102 17.42 8.00 28.23
CA SER A 102 18.88 7.86 28.22
C SER A 102 19.28 6.39 27.98
N PRO A 103 20.28 6.09 27.14
CA PRO A 103 21.23 7.01 26.50
C PRO A 103 20.84 7.49 25.09
N ALA A 104 19.71 7.04 24.55
CA ALA A 104 19.27 7.37 23.19
C ALA A 104 18.86 8.84 23.07
N ASN A 105 18.08 9.36 24.03
CA ASN A 105 17.59 10.74 24.07
C ASN A 105 16.98 11.21 22.74
N ILE A 106 16.30 10.33 22.01
CA ILE A 106 15.61 10.70 20.78
C ILE A 106 14.22 11.23 21.16
N PRO A 107 13.88 12.50 20.90
CA PRO A 107 12.58 13.06 21.23
C PRO A 107 11.48 12.27 20.53
N ASP A 108 10.41 12.01 21.26
CA ASP A 108 9.23 11.41 20.67
C ASP A 108 8.55 12.42 19.73
N PHE A 109 7.71 11.92 18.83
CA PHE A 109 7.08 12.80 17.85
C PHE A 109 5.93 13.62 18.44
N ARG A 110 5.23 13.15 19.48
CA ARG A 110 3.84 13.56 19.77
C ARG A 110 3.62 14.20 21.14
N SER A 111 4.56 14.09 22.08
CA SER A 111 4.41 14.67 23.42
C SER A 111 4.41 16.20 23.37
N ALA A 112 4.07 16.83 24.51
CA ALA A 112 4.11 18.28 24.65
C ALA A 112 5.51 18.88 24.40
N SER A 113 6.57 18.11 24.68
CA SER A 113 7.97 18.43 24.38
C SER A 113 8.49 17.72 23.12
N GLY A 114 7.62 17.07 22.35
CA GLY A 114 8.00 16.24 21.20
C GLY A 114 8.39 17.04 19.97
N LEU A 115 8.87 16.33 18.94
CA LEU A 115 9.35 16.92 17.69
C LEU A 115 8.30 17.81 17.01
N PHE A 116 7.03 17.42 17.00
CA PHE A 116 5.97 18.22 16.37
C PHE A 116 5.70 19.55 17.07
N ALA A 117 5.75 19.59 18.40
CA ALA A 117 5.60 20.83 19.16
C ALA A 117 6.79 21.76 18.92
N SER A 118 8.00 21.19 18.94
CA SER A 118 9.25 21.92 18.69
C SER A 118 9.31 22.49 17.27
N LEU A 119 8.84 21.76 16.26
CA LEU A 119 8.79 22.23 14.87
C LEU A 119 7.78 23.37 14.69
N LYS A 120 6.62 23.29 15.33
CA LYS A 120 5.61 24.36 15.30
C LYS A 120 6.12 25.65 15.96
N GLN A 121 6.90 25.53 17.04
CA GLN A 121 7.55 26.66 17.70
C GLN A 121 8.66 27.28 16.84
N ARG A 122 9.50 26.45 16.20
CA ARG A 122 10.59 26.92 15.33
C ARG A 122 10.10 27.59 14.04
N TYR A 123 8.97 27.13 13.48
CA TYR A 123 8.47 27.58 12.17
C TYR A 123 6.99 28.02 12.20
N PRO A 124 6.63 29.07 12.94
CA PRO A 124 5.22 29.45 13.17
C PRO A 124 4.50 29.95 11.90
N THR A 125 5.23 30.42 10.89
CA THR A 125 4.70 31.02 9.64
C THR A 125 4.67 30.06 8.46
N SER A 126 5.07 28.80 8.64
CA SER A 126 5.24 27.82 7.55
C SER A 126 3.96 27.17 7.01
N GLY A 127 2.78 27.58 7.51
CA GLY A 127 1.49 27.01 7.10
C GLY A 127 1.21 25.60 7.60
N LEU A 128 2.07 25.05 8.48
CA LEU A 128 1.88 23.74 9.10
C LEU A 128 0.73 23.79 10.12
N THR A 129 -0.38 23.10 9.82
CA THR A 129 -1.51 22.99 10.76
C THR A 129 -1.17 22.02 11.90
N SER A 130 -0.42 20.96 11.58
CA SER A 130 0.06 19.95 12.52
C SER A 130 1.43 19.42 12.10
N GLY A 131 2.27 18.98 13.04
CA GLY A 131 3.53 18.30 12.71
C GLY A 131 3.33 17.00 11.92
N LYS A 132 2.11 16.44 11.88
CA LYS A 132 1.75 15.34 10.97
C LYS A 132 1.88 15.70 9.49
N ASP A 133 1.73 16.99 9.14
CA ASP A 133 1.73 17.45 7.75
C ASP A 133 3.12 17.25 7.11
N LEU A 134 4.21 17.29 7.90
CA LEU A 134 5.58 16.99 7.46
C LEU A 134 5.83 15.50 7.21
N PHE A 135 4.88 14.64 7.55
CA PHE A 135 4.96 13.20 7.27
C PHE A 135 3.82 12.75 6.36
N ASP A 136 3.12 13.67 5.69
CA ASP A 136 2.05 13.39 4.72
C ASP A 136 2.56 13.65 3.31
N ALA A 137 2.21 12.80 2.35
CA ALA A 137 2.63 12.94 0.95
C ALA A 137 2.28 14.31 0.34
N ARG A 138 1.27 15.00 0.88
CA ARG A 138 0.90 16.37 0.52
C ARG A 138 2.01 17.40 0.76
N LEU A 139 3.02 17.09 1.57
CA LEU A 139 4.14 18.01 1.82
C LEU A 139 4.89 18.39 0.53
N PHE A 140 4.89 17.51 -0.47
CA PHE A 140 5.54 17.73 -1.76
C PHE A 140 4.77 18.68 -2.69
N GLN A 141 3.59 19.16 -2.28
CA GLN A 141 2.84 20.18 -3.01
C GLN A 141 3.42 21.59 -2.83
N SER A 142 4.17 21.82 -1.75
CA SER A 142 4.81 23.10 -1.46
C SER A 142 6.32 22.95 -1.31
N GLU A 143 7.07 23.81 -1.99
CA GLU A 143 8.54 23.83 -1.90
C GLU A 143 9.02 24.15 -0.48
N SER A 144 8.33 25.04 0.24
CA SER A 144 8.70 25.41 1.62
C SER A 144 8.56 24.23 2.59
N SER A 145 7.46 23.47 2.49
CA SER A 145 7.21 22.29 3.32
C SER A 145 8.18 21.15 2.99
N THR A 146 8.52 21.01 1.71
CA THR A 146 9.50 20.03 1.22
C THR A 146 10.91 20.33 1.75
N ALA A 147 11.34 21.60 1.71
CA ALA A 147 12.63 22.01 2.24
C ALA A 147 12.73 21.78 3.76
N LEU A 148 11.67 22.10 4.51
CA LEU A 148 11.60 21.81 5.95
C LEU A 148 11.69 20.32 6.25
N PHE A 149 11.02 19.48 5.46
CA PHE A 149 11.10 18.03 5.59
C PHE A 149 12.54 17.53 5.39
N PHE A 150 13.25 17.99 4.35
CA PHE A 150 14.63 17.57 4.10
C PHE A 150 15.58 18.00 5.21
N ALA A 151 15.49 19.23 5.69
CA ALA A 151 16.32 19.71 6.80
C ALA A 151 16.07 18.91 8.09
N MET A 152 14.79 18.61 8.39
CA MET A 152 14.41 17.77 9.52
C MET A 152 14.96 16.34 9.41
N ILE A 153 14.93 15.73 8.22
CA ILE A 153 15.48 14.39 8.02
C ILE A 153 16.98 14.36 8.30
N ALA A 154 17.74 15.38 7.86
CA ALA A 154 19.16 15.49 8.15
C ALA A 154 19.43 15.61 9.67
N GLU A 155 18.66 16.44 10.39
CA GLU A 155 18.74 16.60 11.84
C GLU A 155 18.44 15.28 12.57
N LEU A 156 17.37 14.58 12.18
CA LEU A 156 17.00 13.28 12.75
C LEU A 156 18.07 12.22 12.50
N LYS A 157 18.71 12.22 11.33
CA LYS A 157 19.80 11.31 11.02
C LYS A 157 21.01 11.55 11.91
N ASP A 158 21.37 12.81 12.13
CA ASP A 158 22.49 13.18 13.01
C ASP A 158 22.25 12.72 14.46
N MET A 159 21.02 12.90 14.95
CA MET A 159 20.61 12.44 16.27
C MET A 159 20.61 10.90 16.37
N SER A 160 20.03 10.22 15.37
CA SER A 160 19.99 8.76 15.30
C SER A 160 21.40 8.18 15.28
N ASP A 161 22.34 8.75 14.52
CA ASP A 161 23.74 8.29 14.47
C ASP A 161 24.45 8.44 15.82
N ALA A 162 24.20 9.53 16.54
CA ALA A 162 24.79 9.78 17.86
C ALA A 162 24.15 8.93 18.99
N ALA A 163 22.89 8.53 18.83
CA ALA A 163 22.13 7.79 19.84
C ALA A 163 22.69 6.38 20.10
N GLN A 164 22.60 5.94 21.35
CA GLN A 164 22.97 4.60 21.80
C GLN A 164 21.72 3.79 22.18
N PRO A 165 21.72 2.45 22.02
CA PRO A 165 20.58 1.61 22.39
C PRO A 165 20.14 1.77 23.85
N THR A 166 18.83 1.74 24.10
CA THR A 166 18.25 1.79 25.47
C THR A 166 18.14 0.40 26.10
N LEU A 167 17.78 0.34 27.38
CA LEU A 167 17.58 -0.92 28.10
C LEU A 167 16.55 -1.83 27.44
N PHE A 168 15.47 -1.26 26.87
CA PHE A 168 14.48 -2.02 26.11
C PHE A 168 15.12 -2.69 24.87
N HIS A 169 16.00 -2.01 24.14
CA HIS A 169 16.70 -2.60 23.00
C HIS A 169 17.62 -3.76 23.43
N HIS A 170 18.29 -3.63 24.58
CA HIS A 170 19.09 -4.72 25.15
C HIS A 170 18.23 -5.92 25.57
N MET A 171 17.01 -5.70 26.08
CA MET A 171 16.05 -6.79 26.32
C MET A 171 15.68 -7.53 25.02
N LEU A 172 15.46 -6.80 23.92
CA LEU A 172 15.19 -7.43 22.61
C LEU A 172 16.37 -8.29 22.16
N ARG A 173 17.60 -7.78 22.30
CA ARG A 173 18.81 -8.53 21.95
C ARG A 173 18.96 -9.81 22.79
N ARG A 174 18.66 -9.74 24.10
CA ARG A 174 18.66 -10.93 24.97
C ARG A 174 17.66 -11.98 24.49
N LEU A 175 16.42 -11.58 24.18
CA LEU A 175 15.41 -12.50 23.66
C LEU A 175 15.82 -13.16 22.35
N ASP A 176 16.54 -12.44 21.47
CA ASP A 176 17.11 -12.99 20.24
C ASP A 176 18.24 -13.99 20.51
N MET A 177 19.16 -13.66 21.42
CA MET A 177 20.24 -14.58 21.86
C MET A 177 19.70 -15.84 22.54
N GLU A 178 18.58 -15.73 23.24
CA GLU A 178 17.87 -16.88 23.83
C GLU A 178 17.07 -17.68 22.79
N GLY A 179 16.91 -17.20 21.55
CA GLY A 179 16.12 -17.86 20.51
C GLY A 179 14.60 -17.79 20.75
N ARG A 180 14.14 -16.87 21.62
CA ARG A 180 12.73 -16.70 22.02
C ARG A 180 12.04 -15.54 21.32
N LEU A 181 12.82 -14.62 20.74
CA LEU A 181 12.31 -13.53 19.92
C LEU A 181 11.87 -14.05 18.55
N GLN A 182 10.57 -13.96 18.26
CA GLN A 182 10.06 -14.29 16.93
C GLN A 182 10.33 -13.13 15.95
N ARG A 183 9.80 -11.94 16.26
CA ARG A 183 9.91 -10.75 15.42
C ARG A 183 9.75 -9.46 16.23
N VAL A 184 10.39 -8.39 15.78
CA VAL A 184 10.16 -7.02 16.22
C VAL A 184 9.57 -6.23 15.06
N TYR A 185 8.37 -5.69 15.22
CA TYR A 185 7.77 -4.73 14.30
C TYR A 185 7.92 -3.33 14.89
N THR A 186 8.87 -2.57 14.36
CA THR A 186 9.21 -1.26 14.89
C THR A 186 8.59 -0.14 14.05
N GLN A 187 7.98 0.83 14.73
CA GLN A 187 7.58 2.10 14.13
C GLN A 187 8.74 3.10 14.05
N ASN A 188 9.89 2.78 14.62
CA ASN A 188 11.03 3.67 14.67
C ASN A 188 11.80 3.66 13.35
N ILE A 189 12.37 4.82 13.01
CA ILE A 189 13.23 5.03 11.83
C ILE A 189 14.69 5.29 12.25
N ASP A 190 14.99 5.16 13.55
CA ASP A 190 16.27 5.50 14.17
C ASP A 190 17.33 4.39 14.07
N GLY A 191 16.94 3.16 13.72
CA GLY A 191 17.85 2.03 13.51
C GLY A 191 18.53 1.52 14.78
N LEU A 192 18.04 1.85 15.98
CA LEU A 192 18.65 1.40 17.23
C LEU A 192 18.56 -0.13 17.42
N GLU A 193 17.57 -0.78 16.80
CA GLU A 193 17.48 -2.25 16.75
C GLU A 193 18.64 -2.87 15.96
N GLU A 194 19.09 -2.24 14.88
CA GLU A 194 20.26 -2.68 14.13
C GLU A 194 21.54 -2.46 14.95
N LYS A 195 21.66 -1.32 15.64
CA LYS A 195 22.83 -1.00 16.47
C LYS A 195 23.04 -1.96 17.65
N VAL A 196 21.96 -2.50 18.23
CA VAL A 196 22.07 -3.51 19.30
C VAL A 196 22.39 -4.92 18.74
N GLY A 197 22.45 -5.07 17.42
CA GLY A 197 22.88 -6.29 16.73
C GLY A 197 21.75 -7.17 16.19
N LEU A 198 20.51 -6.68 16.13
CA LEU A 198 19.42 -7.39 15.45
C LEU A 198 19.54 -7.20 13.93
N SER A 199 19.16 -8.21 13.15
CA SER A 199 19.00 -8.03 11.71
C SER A 199 17.82 -7.11 11.41
N PHE A 200 18.02 -6.11 10.55
CA PHE A 200 17.06 -5.03 10.30
C PHE A 200 16.73 -4.91 8.81
N GLY A 201 15.45 -4.71 8.47
CA GLY A 201 14.98 -4.46 7.10
C GLY A 201 13.71 -5.24 6.74
N VAL A 202 13.38 -5.28 5.45
CA VAL A 202 12.09 -5.84 4.95
C VAL A 202 12.25 -7.13 4.12
N GLY A 203 13.46 -7.69 4.04
CA GLY A 203 13.76 -8.92 3.29
C GLY A 203 14.14 -8.68 1.82
N SER A 204 14.53 -9.76 1.10
CA SER A 204 14.83 -9.73 -0.35
C SER A 204 13.53 -9.88 -1.17
N PRO A 205 13.41 -9.28 -2.37
CA PRO A 205 12.28 -9.51 -3.28
C PRO A 205 12.03 -10.99 -3.62
N ASP A 206 13.06 -11.85 -3.54
CA ASP A 206 12.94 -13.30 -3.76
C ASP A 206 12.28 -14.05 -2.58
N ALA A 207 12.02 -13.39 -1.45
CA ALA A 207 11.40 -13.98 -0.27
C ALA A 207 9.90 -14.31 -0.47
N CYS A 208 9.29 -13.80 -1.54
CA CYS A 208 7.91 -14.09 -1.95
C CYS A 208 7.81 -15.42 -2.70
N LEU A 209 8.19 -16.54 -2.06
CA LEU A 209 7.83 -17.87 -2.57
C LEU A 209 6.50 -18.33 -1.95
N PRO A 210 5.52 -18.80 -2.76
CA PRO A 210 4.23 -19.27 -2.26
C PRO A 210 4.40 -20.59 -1.48
N THR A 211 3.77 -20.66 -0.30
CA THR A 211 3.61 -21.89 0.48
C THR A 211 2.84 -22.93 -0.34
N SER A 212 3.40 -24.13 -0.44
CA SER A 212 3.04 -25.16 -1.42
C SER A 212 1.67 -25.87 -1.25
N LYS A 213 1.16 -26.35 -2.39
CA LYS A 213 0.25 -27.50 -2.66
C LYS A 213 -1.26 -27.22 -2.88
N ARG A 214 -1.60 -26.92 -4.13
CA ARG A 214 -2.64 -27.67 -4.87
C ARG A 214 -1.98 -28.31 -6.09
N LYS A 215 -2.07 -29.63 -6.23
CA LYS A 215 -1.72 -30.37 -7.45
C LYS A 215 -2.43 -29.69 -8.64
N ARG A 216 -1.67 -29.12 -9.57
CA ARG A 216 -2.11 -28.94 -10.95
C ARG A 216 -1.13 -29.73 -11.83
N GLY A 217 -1.71 -30.59 -12.66
CA GLY A 217 -0.97 -31.42 -13.59
C GLY A 217 -0.15 -30.58 -14.56
N ALA A 218 0.90 -31.21 -15.06
CA ALA A 218 1.74 -30.71 -16.13
C ALA A 218 0.90 -30.29 -17.35
N GLN A 219 1.21 -29.11 -17.91
CA GLN A 219 1.49 -28.89 -19.34
C GLN A 219 1.60 -27.39 -19.64
N PHE A 220 2.37 -27.10 -20.70
CA PHE A 220 2.74 -25.80 -21.29
C PHE A 220 4.04 -25.14 -20.78
N ALA A 221 5.11 -25.53 -21.48
CA ALA A 221 6.34 -24.78 -21.63
C ALA A 221 6.05 -23.38 -22.22
N ARG A 222 6.61 -22.34 -21.59
CA ARG A 222 6.71 -21.00 -22.20
C ARG A 222 8.09 -20.85 -22.84
N SER A 223 8.05 -20.31 -24.05
CA SER A 223 9.15 -20.08 -24.99
C SER A 223 10.25 -19.17 -24.45
N GLN A 224 11.50 -19.54 -24.77
CA GLN A 224 12.68 -18.71 -24.64
C GLN A 224 12.84 -17.76 -25.84
N SER A 225 13.21 -16.52 -25.55
CA SER A 225 14.08 -15.62 -26.35
C SER A 225 14.46 -14.47 -25.40
N ASP A 226 15.62 -14.59 -24.74
CA ASP A 226 16.90 -13.93 -25.05
C ASP A 226 16.91 -12.41 -24.75
N SER A 227 17.87 -11.80 -24.05
CA SER A 227 19.04 -12.27 -23.30
C SER A 227 19.71 -11.04 -22.63
N SER A 228 20.23 -11.20 -21.41
CA SER A 228 21.56 -10.67 -20.98
C SER A 228 21.81 -10.95 -19.49
N VAL A 229 22.37 -12.14 -19.26
CA VAL A 229 23.51 -12.42 -18.38
C VAL A 229 23.75 -11.42 -17.23
N ARG A 230 23.23 -11.78 -16.04
CA ARG A 230 24.07 -11.87 -14.84
C ARG A 230 23.90 -13.27 -14.26
N LEU A 231 24.78 -14.18 -14.66
CA LEU A 231 25.13 -15.31 -13.81
C LEU A 231 25.83 -14.71 -12.58
N SER A 232 25.06 -14.42 -11.53
CA SER A 232 25.66 -14.43 -10.20
C SER A 232 25.75 -15.88 -9.77
N THR A 233 26.98 -16.40 -9.84
CA THR A 233 27.54 -17.39 -8.91
C THR A 233 26.70 -17.57 -7.66
N HIS A 234 26.35 -18.83 -7.33
CA HIS A 234 25.70 -19.29 -6.10
C HIS A 234 25.62 -18.21 -5.01
N PRO A 235 24.43 -17.72 -4.63
CA PRO A 235 24.34 -16.95 -3.40
C PRO A 235 24.76 -17.90 -2.30
N SER A 236 25.80 -17.54 -1.57
CA SER A 236 26.03 -18.02 -0.22
C SER A 236 24.75 -17.75 0.58
N PHE A 237 23.84 -18.71 0.64
CA PHE A 237 22.57 -18.64 1.36
C PHE A 237 22.82 -18.75 2.86
N GLU A 238 23.40 -17.69 3.44
CA GLU A 238 23.61 -17.53 4.89
C GLU A 238 22.66 -16.48 5.50
N LYS A 239 21.89 -15.73 4.70
CA LYS A 239 21.00 -14.66 5.20
C LYS A 239 19.55 -15.13 5.34
N PRO A 240 18.87 -14.80 6.46
CA PRO A 240 17.46 -15.15 6.67
C PRO A 240 16.55 -14.46 5.63
N LEU A 241 15.40 -15.07 5.33
CA LEU A 241 14.43 -14.58 4.35
C LEU A 241 13.86 -13.22 4.79
N PHE A 242 13.53 -13.11 6.08
CA PHE A 242 13.11 -11.88 6.73
C PHE A 242 14.01 -11.53 7.92
N PRO A 243 14.46 -10.26 8.06
CA PRO A 243 15.20 -9.79 9.23
C PRO A 243 14.39 -9.84 10.53
N ARG A 244 15.06 -9.85 11.69
CA ARG A 244 14.42 -9.88 13.03
C ARG A 244 13.60 -8.64 13.33
N ALA A 245 14.10 -7.47 12.93
CA ALA A 245 13.45 -6.19 13.09
C ALA A 245 12.93 -5.69 11.74
N ILE A 246 11.61 -5.56 11.64
CA ILE A 246 10.91 -5.06 10.45
C ILE A 246 10.52 -3.59 10.69
N PRO A 247 11.10 -2.63 9.92
CA PRO A 247 10.73 -1.23 10.02
C PRO A 247 9.40 -0.95 9.31
N LEU A 248 8.35 -0.65 10.08
CA LEU A 248 7.03 -0.33 9.56
C LEU A 248 6.97 1.07 8.92
N HIS A 249 7.84 1.99 9.34
CA HIS A 249 7.90 3.37 8.85
C HIS A 249 9.14 3.66 7.99
N GLY A 250 9.90 2.63 7.63
CA GLY A 250 11.13 2.76 6.84
C GLY A 250 12.36 3.05 7.70
N SER A 251 13.39 3.62 7.09
CA SER A 251 14.72 3.82 7.70
C SER A 251 15.36 5.11 7.22
N LEU A 252 16.16 5.75 8.09
CA LEU A 252 17.01 6.89 7.73
C LEU A 252 18.38 6.47 7.15
N SER A 253 18.60 5.17 6.91
CA SER A 253 19.88 4.63 6.44
C SER A 253 20.15 4.88 4.95
N SER A 254 19.12 5.09 4.14
CA SER A 254 19.23 5.14 2.68
C SER A 254 18.19 6.02 2.02
N MET A 255 18.49 6.39 0.78
CA MET A 255 17.57 7.02 -0.16
C MET A 255 17.48 6.18 -1.43
N THR A 256 16.31 6.17 -2.05
CA THR A 256 16.05 5.44 -3.30
C THR A 256 15.68 6.42 -4.42
N CYS A 257 16.26 6.24 -5.61
CA CYS A 257 15.93 7.05 -6.78
C CYS A 257 14.55 6.70 -7.33
N MET A 258 13.70 7.71 -7.54
CA MET A 258 12.34 7.53 -8.06
C MET A 258 12.28 7.17 -9.56
N LEU A 259 13.39 7.26 -10.31
CA LEU A 259 13.44 6.92 -11.74
C LEU A 259 14.13 5.59 -12.04
N CYS A 260 15.26 5.30 -11.39
CA CYS A 260 16.07 4.11 -11.67
C CYS A 260 16.18 3.13 -10.49
N SER A 261 15.53 3.43 -9.36
CA SER A 261 15.58 2.62 -8.13
C SER A 261 16.98 2.43 -7.53
N HIS A 262 17.96 3.23 -7.94
CA HIS A 262 19.29 3.27 -7.32
C HIS A 262 19.20 3.64 -5.84
N LYS A 263 19.92 2.91 -4.99
CA LYS A 263 19.97 3.17 -3.54
C LYS A 263 21.28 3.84 -3.14
N LEU A 264 21.17 5.00 -2.51
CA LEU A 264 22.26 5.73 -1.89
C LEU A 264 22.22 5.52 -0.37
N ARG A 265 23.34 5.16 0.24
CA ARG A 265 23.43 5.03 1.70
C ARG A 265 23.74 6.39 2.33
N LEU A 266 22.98 6.76 3.36
CA LEU A 266 23.14 8.01 4.11
C LEU A 266 24.12 7.83 5.28
N THR A 267 25.39 7.50 4.98
CA THR A 267 26.45 7.43 6.00
C THR A 267 27.43 8.58 5.83
N ARG A 268 27.99 9.05 6.96
CA ARG A 268 29.06 10.06 6.96
C ARG A 268 30.40 9.51 6.47
N GLU A 269 30.54 8.20 6.42
CA GLU A 269 31.74 7.49 5.95
C GLU A 269 31.88 7.54 4.43
N GLN A 270 30.76 7.61 3.69
CA GLN A 270 30.75 7.68 2.24
C GLN A 270 30.60 9.13 1.77
N GLU A 271 31.42 9.55 0.79
CA GLU A 271 31.42 10.91 0.27
C GLU A 271 30.06 11.32 -0.31
N ALA A 272 29.46 10.46 -1.16
CA ALA A 272 28.13 10.68 -1.72
C ALA A 272 27.04 10.80 -0.64
N GLY A 273 27.12 10.00 0.42
CA GLY A 273 26.19 10.08 1.57
C GLY A 273 26.35 11.38 2.35
N ARG A 274 27.59 11.82 2.58
CA ARG A 274 27.91 13.10 3.23
C ARG A 274 27.40 14.29 2.44
N GLN A 275 27.60 14.28 1.13
CA GLN A 275 27.12 15.33 0.23
C GLN A 275 25.59 15.38 0.22
N ALA A 276 24.92 14.22 0.12
CA ALA A 276 23.47 14.15 0.19
C ALA A 276 22.91 14.71 1.51
N LEU A 277 23.52 14.40 2.66
CA LEU A 277 23.11 14.96 3.95
C LEU A 277 23.27 16.48 4.02
N GLU A 278 24.32 17.03 3.41
CA GLU A 278 24.53 18.48 3.34
C GLU A 278 23.51 19.16 2.42
N THR A 279 23.18 18.55 1.28
CA THR A 279 22.10 19.01 0.39
C THR A 279 20.74 18.99 1.09
N LEU A 280 20.43 17.92 1.82
CA LEU A 280 19.20 17.81 2.62
C LEU A 280 19.15 18.88 3.72
N ARG A 281 20.28 19.18 4.37
CA ARG A 281 20.38 20.24 5.40
C ARG A 281 20.05 21.63 4.84
N ARG A 282 20.34 21.87 3.57
CA ARG A 282 19.98 23.10 2.86
C ARG A 282 18.51 23.14 2.40
N GLY A 283 17.77 22.05 2.59
CA GLY A 283 16.39 21.94 2.14
C GLY A 283 16.25 21.63 0.64
N GLU A 284 17.32 21.18 -0.01
CA GLU A 284 17.33 20.92 -1.45
C GLU A 284 17.11 19.42 -1.76
N PRO A 285 16.44 19.08 -2.88
CA PRO A 285 16.29 17.69 -3.30
C PRO A 285 17.61 17.12 -3.82
N VAL A 286 17.97 15.93 -3.35
CA VAL A 286 19.16 15.20 -3.82
C VAL A 286 18.87 14.57 -5.20
N ARG A 287 19.76 14.80 -6.17
CA ARG A 287 19.67 14.21 -7.53
C ARG A 287 20.34 12.84 -7.57
N CYS A 288 19.87 11.98 -8.46
CA CYS A 288 20.45 10.68 -8.71
C CYS A 288 21.64 10.78 -9.66
N GLU A 289 22.83 10.52 -9.14
CA GLU A 289 24.09 10.50 -9.91
C GLU A 289 24.04 9.50 -11.08
N GLN A 290 23.47 8.31 -10.87
CA GLN A 290 23.34 7.32 -11.96
C GLN A 290 22.44 7.81 -13.10
N CYS A 291 21.35 8.52 -12.78
CA CYS A 291 20.48 9.08 -13.80
C CYS A 291 21.19 10.20 -14.56
N GLU A 292 21.94 11.03 -13.85
CA GLU A 292 22.69 12.14 -14.44
C GLU A 292 23.73 11.66 -15.44
N VAL A 293 24.54 10.66 -15.06
CA VAL A 293 25.52 10.03 -15.98
C VAL A 293 24.81 9.42 -17.19
N THR A 294 23.72 8.69 -16.98
CA THR A 294 22.97 8.05 -18.07
C THR A 294 22.36 9.08 -19.03
N ASP A 295 21.84 10.19 -18.50
CA ASP A 295 21.21 11.24 -19.29
C ASP A 295 22.23 12.03 -20.12
N GLN A 296 23.41 12.31 -19.55
CA GLN A 296 24.52 12.95 -20.25
C GLN A 296 25.02 12.10 -21.41
N LEU A 297 25.24 10.80 -21.18
CA LEU A 297 25.67 9.86 -22.23
C LEU A 297 24.67 9.84 -23.39
N ARG A 298 23.36 9.79 -23.09
CA ARG A 298 22.31 9.80 -24.12
C ARG A 298 22.28 11.10 -24.91
N THR A 299 22.32 12.23 -24.22
CA THR A 299 22.27 13.55 -24.87
C THR A 299 23.50 13.77 -25.74
N SER A 300 24.67 13.30 -25.31
CA SER A 300 25.90 13.35 -26.11
C SER A 300 25.84 12.49 -27.38
N ALA A 301 25.03 11.42 -27.36
CA ALA A 301 24.78 10.56 -28.52
C ALA A 301 23.67 11.09 -29.45
N GLY A 302 23.19 12.32 -29.25
CA GLY A 302 22.11 12.92 -30.04
C GLY A 302 20.71 12.36 -29.73
N LEU A 303 20.57 11.56 -28.67
CA LEU A 303 19.28 11.01 -28.24
C LEU A 303 18.62 11.93 -27.22
N ARG A 304 17.27 11.93 -27.18
CA ARG A 304 16.51 12.68 -26.17
C ARG A 304 16.88 12.30 -24.72
N SER A 305 16.91 13.33 -23.87
CA SER A 305 17.03 13.21 -22.41
C SER A 305 15.88 12.37 -21.85
N ARG A 306 16.20 11.50 -20.89
CA ARG A 306 15.25 10.74 -20.05
C ARG A 306 14.97 11.45 -18.72
N GLY A 307 15.69 12.54 -18.44
CA GLY A 307 15.58 13.30 -17.19
C GLY A 307 16.36 12.68 -16.04
N ILE A 308 16.68 13.51 -15.05
CA ILE A 308 17.47 13.13 -13.88
C ILE A 308 16.52 12.82 -12.72
N GLY A 309 16.68 11.63 -12.13
CA GLY A 309 15.84 11.19 -11.02
C GLY A 309 16.13 11.94 -9.73
N ARG A 310 15.09 12.11 -8.91
CA ARG A 310 15.22 12.64 -7.54
C ARG A 310 15.30 11.49 -6.55
N MET A 311 16.15 11.64 -5.55
CA MET A 311 16.31 10.68 -4.46
C MET A 311 15.22 10.92 -3.41
N LYS A 312 14.50 9.86 -3.05
CA LYS A 312 13.50 9.85 -1.99
C LYS A 312 14.11 9.17 -0.76
N VAL A 313 13.97 9.78 0.40
CA VAL A 313 14.36 9.15 1.68
C VAL A 313 13.46 7.95 1.93
N ASP A 314 14.01 6.83 2.41
CA ASP A 314 13.26 5.60 2.67
C ASP A 314 12.36 5.70 3.92
N VAL A 315 11.54 6.75 4.04
CA VAL A 315 10.56 6.97 5.11
C VAL A 315 9.14 6.85 4.54
N VAL A 316 8.29 6.12 5.26
CA VAL A 316 6.89 5.94 4.88
C VAL A 316 6.05 7.15 5.31
N LEU A 317 5.49 7.85 4.34
CA LEU A 317 4.62 9.01 4.55
C LEU A 317 3.14 8.58 4.59
N TYR A 318 2.32 9.30 5.37
CA TYR A 318 0.87 9.20 5.33
C TYR A 318 0.37 9.55 3.93
N ASN A 319 -0.58 8.75 3.42
CA ASN A 319 -1.12 8.89 2.06
C ASN A 319 -0.08 8.79 0.93
N GLY A 320 1.14 8.33 1.23
CA GLY A 320 2.18 8.03 0.24
C GLY A 320 2.23 6.55 -0.10
N GLU A 321 2.80 6.25 -1.26
CA GLU A 321 3.08 4.86 -1.66
C GLU A 321 4.18 4.24 -0.78
N ASN A 322 3.93 3.01 -0.34
CA ASN A 322 4.86 2.20 0.44
C ASN A 322 5.20 0.91 -0.31
N GLU A 323 6.33 0.91 -1.01
CA GLU A 323 6.83 -0.23 -1.80
C GLU A 323 7.09 -1.48 -0.94
N ALA A 324 7.39 -1.29 0.36
CA ALA A 324 7.63 -2.39 1.28
C ALA A 324 6.35 -3.02 1.84
N ALA A 325 5.17 -2.44 1.60
CA ALA A 325 3.92 -2.87 2.25
C ALA A 325 3.56 -4.33 1.96
N GLU A 326 3.76 -4.81 0.73
CA GLU A 326 3.48 -6.20 0.35
C GLU A 326 4.43 -7.17 1.09
N HIS A 327 5.72 -6.85 1.16
CA HIS A 327 6.73 -7.65 1.85
C HIS A 327 6.47 -7.72 3.36
N VAL A 328 6.13 -6.58 3.97
CA VAL A 328 5.72 -6.52 5.38
C VAL A 328 4.46 -7.38 5.60
N GLY A 329 3.49 -7.32 4.69
CA GLY A 329 2.28 -8.16 4.73
C GLY A 329 2.60 -9.65 4.70
N ALA A 330 3.48 -10.08 3.78
CA ALA A 330 3.92 -11.47 3.66
C ALA A 330 4.67 -11.94 4.93
N CYS A 331 5.52 -11.09 5.51
CA CYS A 331 6.20 -11.37 6.78
C CYS A 331 5.19 -11.57 7.92
N VAL A 332 4.20 -10.67 8.05
CA VAL A 332 3.16 -10.74 9.08
C VAL A 332 2.34 -12.02 8.95
N GLU A 333 1.93 -12.39 7.74
CA GLU A 333 1.15 -13.61 7.52
C GLU A 333 1.94 -14.87 7.92
N ARG A 334 3.21 -14.95 7.55
CA ARG A 334 4.10 -16.06 7.94
C ARG A 334 4.30 -16.14 9.45
N ASP A 335 4.52 -15.00 10.10
CA ASP A 335 4.72 -14.94 11.55
C ASP A 335 3.44 -15.33 12.31
N LEU A 336 2.26 -14.92 11.82
CA LEU A 336 0.97 -15.35 12.37
C LEU A 336 0.75 -16.86 12.24
N LEU A 337 1.21 -17.46 11.15
CA LEU A 337 1.17 -18.91 10.95
C LEU A 337 2.27 -19.65 11.74
N GLY A 338 3.26 -18.95 12.29
CA GLY A 338 4.39 -19.56 12.99
C GLY A 338 5.41 -20.23 12.09
N ILE A 339 5.48 -19.82 10.81
CA ILE A 339 6.42 -20.35 9.83
C ILE A 339 7.76 -19.66 10.03
N ARG A 340 8.77 -20.41 10.50
CA ARG A 340 10.14 -19.89 10.69
C ARG A 340 10.99 -20.09 9.45
N ASP A 341 12.02 -19.24 9.32
CA ASP A 341 13.00 -19.40 8.26
C ASP A 341 13.89 -20.63 8.51
N PRO A 342 14.30 -21.36 7.46
CA PRO A 342 15.07 -22.60 7.60
C PRO A 342 16.41 -22.47 8.34
N HIS A 343 16.96 -21.25 8.39
CA HIS A 343 18.26 -20.92 8.99
C HIS A 343 18.15 -20.35 10.41
N GLU A 344 16.94 -20.21 10.96
CA GLU A 344 16.78 -19.75 12.34
C GLU A 344 17.06 -20.86 13.37
N PRO A 345 17.67 -20.53 14.52
CA PRO A 345 17.94 -21.50 15.59
C PRO A 345 16.63 -22.04 16.17
N ASP A 346 16.58 -23.33 16.53
CA ASP A 346 15.38 -23.97 17.07
C ASP A 346 14.84 -23.29 18.34
N VAL A 347 13.53 -23.38 18.54
CA VAL A 347 12.86 -22.78 19.71
C VAL A 347 13.24 -23.57 20.97
N PRO A 348 13.80 -22.94 22.01
CA PRO A 348 14.18 -23.63 23.26
C PRO A 348 13.00 -24.37 23.88
N GLU A 349 13.20 -25.62 24.34
CA GLU A 349 12.17 -26.40 25.06
C GLU A 349 11.85 -25.78 26.43
N THR A 350 10.58 -25.78 26.84
CA THR A 350 10.20 -25.37 28.20
C THR A 350 10.57 -26.46 29.20
N MET A 351 10.82 -26.08 30.47
CA MET A 351 11.07 -27.06 31.55
C MET A 351 9.98 -28.13 31.67
N ALA A 352 8.74 -27.82 31.32
CA ALA A 352 7.64 -28.79 31.32
C ALA A 352 7.74 -29.78 30.16
N GLU A 353 8.18 -29.34 28.98
CA GLU A 353 8.43 -30.19 27.81
C GLU A 353 9.69 -31.00 27.99
N THR A 354 10.76 -30.43 28.56
CA THR A 354 11.97 -31.17 28.93
C THR A 354 11.62 -32.27 29.91
N ARG A 355 10.85 -31.97 30.97
CA ARG A 355 10.34 -32.98 31.91
C ARG A 355 9.40 -34.00 31.26
N ALA A 356 8.57 -33.58 30.30
CA ALA A 356 7.67 -34.49 29.57
C ALA A 356 8.43 -35.38 28.58
N ARG A 357 9.50 -34.87 27.96
CA ARG A 357 10.43 -35.61 27.11
C ARG A 357 11.22 -36.58 27.95
N GLU A 358 11.81 -36.15 29.07
CA GLU A 358 12.48 -37.01 30.04
C GLU A 358 11.54 -38.10 30.57
N ARG A 359 10.27 -37.78 30.85
CA ARG A 359 9.26 -38.79 31.23
C ARG A 359 8.95 -39.77 30.10
N LYS A 360 8.85 -39.30 28.86
CA LYS A 360 8.64 -40.17 27.68
C LYS A 360 9.86 -41.00 27.32
N GLU A 361 11.05 -40.47 27.55
CA GLU A 361 12.33 -41.15 27.38
C GLU A 361 12.47 -42.22 28.46
N ARG A 362 12.22 -41.89 29.73
CA ARG A 362 12.13 -42.87 30.83
C ARG A 362 11.06 -43.94 30.57
N GLN A 363 9.88 -43.57 30.08
CA GLN A 363 8.86 -44.55 29.68
C GLN A 363 9.29 -45.41 28.50
N ARG A 364 10.08 -44.87 27.56
CA ARG A 364 10.64 -45.65 26.43
C ARG A 364 11.75 -46.59 26.89
N GLU A 365 12.55 -46.17 27.86
CA GLU A 365 13.57 -47.00 28.50
C GLU A 365 12.92 -48.09 29.38
N GLU A 366 11.82 -47.79 30.07
CA GLU A 366 11.04 -48.76 30.87
C GLU A 366 10.21 -49.74 30.00
N ILE A 367 9.80 -49.33 28.79
CA ILE A 367 9.08 -50.20 27.82
C ILE A 367 10.07 -50.99 26.93
N GLY A 368 11.35 -50.63 26.98
CA GLY A 368 12.43 -51.27 26.22
C GLY A 368 12.90 -52.60 26.81
N ASP A 369 12.02 -53.61 26.86
CA ASP A 369 12.40 -55.04 26.76
C ASP A 369 11.23 -56.01 26.51
N LEU A 370 10.06 -55.54 26.06
CA LEU A 370 8.85 -56.38 25.93
C LEU A 370 8.12 -56.29 24.58
N SER A 371 8.79 -55.88 23.51
CA SER A 371 8.18 -55.83 22.17
C SER A 371 8.99 -56.53 21.07
N VAL A 372 9.59 -57.67 21.38
CA VAL A 372 10.00 -58.66 20.36
C VAL A 372 9.06 -59.86 20.46
N THR A 373 7.84 -59.72 19.93
CA THR A 373 6.99 -60.82 19.43
C THR A 373 5.66 -60.23 18.96
N SER A 374 5.57 -59.90 17.67
CA SER A 374 4.38 -60.11 16.80
C SER A 374 4.42 -59.19 15.58
N GLY A 375 4.50 -59.81 14.39
CA GLY A 375 3.97 -59.20 13.16
C GLY A 375 4.97 -58.80 12.08
N SER A 376 5.21 -59.74 11.17
CA SER A 376 5.33 -59.50 9.72
C SER A 376 6.65 -58.92 9.18
N ILE A 377 7.67 -59.76 9.16
CA ILE A 377 8.77 -59.67 8.17
C ILE A 377 8.15 -59.95 6.79
N LYS A 378 8.21 -58.97 5.87
CA LYS A 378 8.16 -59.27 4.44
C LYS A 378 9.59 -59.34 3.94
N ALA A 379 9.97 -60.55 3.56
CA ALA A 379 11.27 -60.91 3.04
C ALA A 379 11.26 -60.75 1.52
N GLU A 380 11.73 -59.61 1.04
CA GLU A 380 12.13 -59.38 -0.36
C GLU A 380 12.80 -58.00 -0.43
N ASP A 381 14.03 -57.94 0.08
CA ASP A 381 15.10 -56.95 -0.26
C ASP A 381 16.39 -57.23 0.55
N ALA A 382 16.61 -58.48 0.97
CA ALA A 382 17.80 -58.89 1.74
C ALA A 382 18.61 -59.88 0.92
N LEU A 383 19.24 -59.42 -0.16
CA LEU A 383 20.31 -60.13 -0.88
C LEU A 383 21.02 -59.14 -1.80
N GLY A 384 21.98 -58.41 -1.24
CA GLY A 384 22.84 -57.51 -2.00
C GLY A 384 23.44 -56.43 -1.11
N ASP A 385 24.27 -56.83 -0.15
CA ASP A 385 25.41 -56.03 0.37
C ASP A 385 26.14 -56.79 1.50
N ALA A 386 26.37 -58.09 1.29
CA ALA A 386 27.18 -58.91 2.18
C ALA A 386 28.59 -59.09 1.63
N PHE A 387 29.25 -58.01 1.18
CA PHE A 387 30.70 -57.99 0.90
C PHE A 387 31.21 -56.55 0.89
N GLN A 388 31.65 -56.04 2.05
CA GLN A 388 32.94 -55.36 2.21
C GLN A 388 33.23 -55.01 3.68
N SER A 389 34.37 -55.54 4.10
CA SER A 389 35.24 -55.27 5.25
C SER A 389 35.04 -53.99 6.08
N GLU A 390 35.08 -54.24 7.40
CA GLU A 390 35.73 -53.54 8.52
C GLU A 390 36.41 -52.17 8.33
N ASP A 391 36.37 -51.42 9.44
CA ASP A 391 37.07 -50.17 9.79
C ASP A 391 36.50 -48.84 9.27
N GLN A 392 35.50 -48.30 9.99
CA GLN A 392 35.49 -46.90 10.46
C GLN A 392 34.59 -46.73 11.69
N VAL A 393 35.18 -46.34 12.83
CA VAL A 393 34.45 -45.76 13.97
C VAL A 393 33.91 -44.40 13.52
N SER A 394 32.65 -44.37 13.12
CA SER A 394 31.94 -43.12 12.85
C SER A 394 31.30 -42.61 14.14
N ASP A 395 31.57 -41.36 14.49
CA ASP A 395 30.85 -40.63 15.53
C ASP A 395 29.32 -40.81 15.34
N PRO A 396 28.53 -40.91 16.41
CA PRO A 396 27.08 -41.05 16.28
C PRO A 396 26.55 -39.86 15.47
N PRO A 397 25.65 -40.09 14.49
CA PRO A 397 25.15 -39.02 13.64
C PRO A 397 24.50 -37.96 14.53
N ALA A 398 24.97 -36.71 14.42
CA ALA A 398 24.40 -35.57 15.11
C ALA A 398 22.87 -35.62 14.97
N ARG A 399 22.17 -35.84 16.08
CA ARG A 399 20.71 -36.00 16.11
C ARG A 399 20.08 -34.76 15.47
N ARG A 400 19.56 -34.88 14.25
CA ARG A 400 18.83 -33.79 13.60
C ARG A 400 17.64 -33.43 14.50
N PRO A 401 17.54 -32.18 15.00
CA PRO A 401 16.41 -31.78 15.82
C PRO A 401 15.11 -31.89 15.02
N ARG A 402 14.07 -32.44 15.66
CA ARG A 402 12.75 -32.58 15.03
C ARG A 402 12.15 -31.19 14.84
N ARG A 403 11.98 -30.75 13.59
CA ARG A 403 11.22 -29.51 13.26
C ARG A 403 9.82 -29.60 13.86
N LEU A 404 9.57 -28.78 14.89
CA LEU A 404 8.25 -28.64 15.50
C LEU A 404 7.24 -28.13 14.46
N LYS A 405 5.95 -28.45 14.63
CA LYS A 405 4.88 -27.90 13.79
C LYS A 405 4.91 -26.37 13.87
N PRO A 406 4.63 -25.64 12.77
CA PRO A 406 4.53 -24.18 12.81
C PRO A 406 3.43 -23.79 13.81
N LEU A 407 3.80 -22.95 14.77
CA LEU A 407 2.93 -22.53 15.87
C LEU A 407 2.97 -21.01 16.00
N PRO A 408 1.81 -20.34 16.15
CA PRO A 408 1.75 -18.89 16.29
C PRO A 408 2.54 -18.39 17.53
N PRO A 409 2.82 -17.08 17.62
CA PRO A 409 3.39 -16.46 18.81
C PRO A 409 2.56 -16.79 20.05
N ASP A 410 3.21 -17.02 21.18
CA ASP A 410 2.56 -17.32 22.45
C ASP A 410 2.45 -16.10 23.38
N MET A 411 3.22 -15.05 23.09
CA MET A 411 3.12 -13.76 23.78
C MET A 411 3.34 -12.59 22.81
N LEU A 412 2.57 -11.52 23.00
CA LEU A 412 2.70 -10.24 22.29
C LEU A 412 3.01 -9.13 23.29
N ILE A 413 4.12 -8.43 23.07
CA ILE A 413 4.50 -7.22 23.82
C ILE A 413 4.31 -6.01 22.92
N VAL A 414 3.53 -5.03 23.38
CA VAL A 414 3.33 -3.76 22.68
C VAL A 414 3.87 -2.63 23.57
N ALA A 415 4.89 -1.92 23.12
CA ALA A 415 5.65 -1.01 23.98
C ALA A 415 5.91 0.35 23.32
N GLY A 416 5.80 1.44 24.10
CA GLY A 416 6.23 2.78 23.67
C GLY A 416 5.54 3.32 22.41
N THR A 417 4.33 2.83 22.09
CA THR A 417 3.57 3.25 20.91
C THR A 417 2.19 3.79 21.27
N SER A 418 1.80 4.87 20.59
CA SER A 418 0.47 5.48 20.68
C SER A 418 -0.61 4.76 19.88
N LEU A 419 -0.24 3.75 19.09
CA LEU A 419 -1.13 2.93 18.25
C LEU A 419 -2.10 3.73 17.35
N LYS A 420 -1.70 4.91 16.87
CA LYS A 420 -2.54 5.74 15.99
C LYS A 420 -2.53 5.30 14.52
N VAL A 421 -1.56 4.48 14.10
CA VAL A 421 -1.34 4.08 12.71
C VAL A 421 -2.21 2.87 12.35
N PRO A 422 -3.12 2.95 11.36
CA PRO A 422 -4.05 1.86 11.03
C PRO A 422 -3.39 0.50 10.75
N GLY A 423 -2.27 0.49 10.02
CA GLY A 423 -1.50 -0.73 9.72
C GLY A 423 -1.00 -1.43 10.99
N THR A 424 -0.37 -0.68 11.91
CA THR A 424 0.06 -1.21 13.21
C THR A 424 -1.11 -1.70 14.06
N LYS A 425 -2.25 -0.98 14.05
CA LYS A 425 -3.46 -1.44 14.76
C LYS A 425 -3.96 -2.80 14.26
N ARG A 426 -3.88 -3.05 12.95
CA ARG A 426 -4.25 -4.34 12.36
C ARG A 426 -3.29 -5.44 12.83
N ILE A 427 -1.98 -5.19 12.76
CA ILE A 427 -0.95 -6.14 13.22
C ILE A 427 -1.21 -6.55 14.68
N VAL A 428 -1.35 -5.59 15.60
CA VAL A 428 -1.57 -5.89 17.03
C VAL A 428 -2.83 -6.74 17.26
N ARG A 429 -3.94 -6.45 16.56
CA ARG A 429 -5.19 -7.22 16.70
C ARG A 429 -5.06 -8.65 16.18
N GLU A 430 -4.41 -8.86 15.04
CA GLU A 430 -4.21 -10.20 14.47
C GLU A 430 -3.25 -11.04 15.33
N PHE A 431 -2.14 -10.45 15.80
CA PHE A 431 -1.23 -11.13 16.73
C PHE A 431 -1.92 -11.46 18.07
N SER A 432 -2.74 -10.55 18.61
CA SER A 432 -3.53 -10.82 19.83
C SER A 432 -4.46 -12.03 19.67
N LYS A 433 -5.14 -12.15 18.52
CA LYS A 433 -5.96 -13.33 18.20
C LYS A 433 -5.10 -14.59 18.12
N ALA A 434 -3.96 -14.53 17.43
CA ALA A 434 -3.04 -15.67 17.26
C ALA A 434 -2.52 -16.21 18.61
N CYS A 435 -2.12 -15.32 19.53
CA CYS A 435 -1.68 -15.71 20.88
C CYS A 435 -2.78 -16.41 21.69
N ARG A 436 -4.06 -16.08 21.44
CA ARG A 436 -5.22 -16.65 22.17
C ARG A 436 -5.64 -18.04 21.65
N ILE A 437 -5.37 -18.39 20.40
CA ILE A 437 -5.81 -19.65 19.75
C ILE A 437 -5.17 -20.90 20.38
N GLN A 438 -3.96 -20.81 20.95
CA GLN A 438 -3.20 -21.98 21.42
C GLN A 438 -3.80 -22.73 22.63
N ASN A 439 -4.96 -22.32 23.18
CA ASN A 439 -5.49 -22.86 24.45
C ASN A 439 -7.00 -23.14 24.46
N ALA A 440 -7.61 -23.47 23.31
CA ALA A 440 -8.93 -24.11 23.34
C ALA A 440 -8.93 -25.46 24.11
N ASP A 441 -7.75 -26.10 24.27
CA ASP A 441 -7.59 -27.45 24.84
C ASP A 441 -7.17 -27.51 26.33
N ARG A 442 -6.91 -26.39 27.04
CA ARG A 442 -6.55 -26.44 28.47
C ARG A 442 -7.78 -26.39 29.38
N LYS A 443 -7.92 -27.42 30.24
CA LYS A 443 -9.03 -27.66 31.18
C LYS A 443 -9.50 -26.39 31.92
N LYS A 444 -10.82 -26.17 31.90
CA LYS A 444 -11.57 -25.28 32.81
C LYS A 444 -11.24 -25.63 34.27
N GLY A 445 -10.33 -24.90 34.91
CA GLY A 445 -9.91 -25.21 36.29
C GLY A 445 -8.81 -24.34 36.91
N ALA A 446 -8.12 -23.48 36.15
CA ALA A 446 -7.23 -22.48 36.74
C ALA A 446 -8.04 -21.25 37.19
N HIS A 447 -7.82 -20.78 38.42
CA HIS A 447 -8.55 -19.65 39.03
C HIS A 447 -8.27 -18.31 38.33
N GLU A 448 -7.16 -18.20 37.58
CA GLU A 448 -6.79 -17.01 36.80
C GLU A 448 -6.15 -17.38 35.44
N PRO A 449 -6.50 -16.70 34.32
CA PRO A 449 -5.93 -16.98 33.01
C PRO A 449 -4.48 -16.46 32.89
N PRO A 450 -3.62 -17.11 32.07
CA PRO A 450 -2.27 -16.64 31.81
C PRO A 450 -2.26 -15.35 30.98
N VAL A 451 -1.37 -14.43 31.32
CA VAL A 451 -1.16 -13.17 30.59
C VAL A 451 -0.44 -13.47 29.26
N ARG A 452 -0.97 -13.01 28.13
CA ARG A 452 -0.37 -13.22 26.80
C ARG A 452 -0.12 -11.94 26.03
N VAL A 453 -0.97 -10.94 26.21
CA VAL A 453 -0.88 -9.67 25.48
C VAL A 453 -0.67 -8.53 26.47
N VAL A 454 0.52 -7.95 26.46
CA VAL A 454 0.95 -6.90 27.40
C VAL A 454 1.16 -5.58 26.66
N TYR A 455 0.57 -4.51 27.18
CA TYR A 455 0.80 -3.14 26.72
C TYR A 455 1.64 -2.38 27.74
N MET A 456 2.75 -1.77 27.32
CA MET A 456 3.67 -1.01 28.17
C MET A 456 3.74 0.43 27.67
N ASN A 457 3.12 1.35 28.41
CA ASN A 457 3.15 2.77 28.08
C ASN A 457 2.62 3.61 29.26
N TYR A 458 2.96 4.90 29.31
CA TYR A 458 2.38 5.83 30.29
C TYR A 458 0.88 6.04 30.09
N ASP A 459 0.42 6.14 28.84
CA ASP A 459 -0.97 6.41 28.49
C ASP A 459 -1.59 5.27 27.68
N PHE A 460 -2.91 5.18 27.72
CA PHE A 460 -3.68 4.27 26.88
C PHE A 460 -4.10 4.93 25.54
N PRO A 461 -4.22 4.18 24.44
CA PRO A 461 -4.68 4.73 23.17
C PRO A 461 -6.07 5.40 23.25
N SER A 462 -6.23 6.56 22.60
CA SER A 462 -7.43 7.42 22.68
C SER A 462 -8.73 6.78 22.17
N SER A 463 -8.66 5.79 21.29
CA SER A 463 -9.82 5.05 20.77
C SER A 463 -10.07 3.79 21.59
N ALA A 464 -10.19 3.93 22.91
CA ALA A 464 -10.12 2.80 23.85
C ALA A 464 -11.10 1.66 23.54
N SER A 465 -12.31 1.92 23.04
CA SER A 465 -13.30 0.88 22.70
C SER A 465 -12.79 -0.15 21.68
N GLU A 466 -11.95 0.25 20.73
CA GLU A 466 -11.41 -0.62 19.68
C GLU A 466 -10.44 -1.70 20.23
N TRP A 467 -9.93 -1.48 21.46
CA TRP A 467 -8.97 -2.36 22.13
C TRP A 467 -9.63 -3.30 23.14
N SER A 468 -10.95 -3.28 23.24
CA SER A 468 -11.70 -4.21 24.09
C SER A 468 -11.41 -5.65 23.68
N GLY A 469 -10.98 -6.47 24.65
CA GLY A 469 -10.62 -7.87 24.42
C GLY A 469 -9.27 -8.11 23.71
N VAL A 470 -8.47 -7.06 23.45
CA VAL A 470 -7.16 -7.19 22.80
C VAL A 470 -6.04 -7.42 23.83
N PHE A 471 -5.91 -6.51 24.81
CA PHE A 471 -4.87 -6.56 25.83
C PHE A 471 -5.35 -7.27 27.10
N ASP A 472 -4.50 -8.12 27.66
CA ASP A 472 -4.76 -8.74 28.95
C ASP A 472 -4.35 -7.80 30.09
N MET A 473 -3.18 -7.16 29.95
CA MET A 473 -2.61 -6.26 30.94
C MET A 473 -2.00 -5.01 30.30
N TRP A 474 -2.21 -3.87 30.95
CA TRP A 474 -1.54 -2.60 30.70
C TRP A 474 -0.61 -2.29 31.88
N ILE A 475 0.70 -2.30 31.64
CA ILE A 475 1.72 -1.83 32.56
C ILE A 475 1.89 -0.32 32.32
N GLN A 476 1.39 0.45 33.27
CA GLN A 476 1.40 1.90 33.24
C GLN A 476 2.66 2.43 33.92
N GLY A 477 3.59 3.00 33.15
CA GLY A 477 4.83 3.60 33.67
C GLY A 477 5.97 3.60 32.65
N ASP A 478 7.20 3.73 33.15
CA ASP A 478 8.41 3.73 32.32
C ASP A 478 8.63 2.36 31.66
N VAL A 479 8.73 2.37 30.34
CA VAL A 479 8.97 1.18 29.51
C VAL A 479 10.36 0.58 29.79
N GLN A 480 11.36 1.38 30.16
CA GLN A 480 12.70 0.89 30.51
C GLN A 480 12.67 0.11 31.82
N GLN A 481 11.96 0.62 32.83
CA GLN A 481 11.76 -0.07 34.11
C GLN A 481 10.98 -1.37 33.93
N ALA A 482 9.94 -1.36 33.10
CA ALA A 482 9.18 -2.57 32.75
C ALA A 482 10.09 -3.64 32.09
N ALA A 483 10.97 -3.23 31.17
CA ALA A 483 11.89 -4.14 30.50
C ALA A 483 12.89 -4.79 31.48
N LEU A 484 13.48 -4.02 32.39
CA LEU A 484 14.38 -4.57 33.41
C LEU A 484 13.68 -5.59 34.31
N GLY A 485 12.45 -5.29 34.73
CA GLY A 485 11.66 -6.16 35.58
C GLY A 485 11.40 -7.54 34.96
N LEU A 486 11.31 -7.62 33.64
CA LEU A 486 11.08 -8.88 32.92
C LEU A 486 12.34 -9.73 32.71
N CYS A 487 13.52 -9.14 32.81
CA CYS A 487 14.79 -9.84 32.58
C CYS A 487 15.27 -10.61 33.82
N GLU A 488 15.92 -11.76 33.60
CA GLU A 488 16.74 -12.45 34.60
C GLU A 488 18.23 -12.08 34.41
N PRO A 489 19.04 -12.03 35.48
CA PRO A 489 20.49 -11.94 35.37
C PRO A 489 21.06 -13.20 34.70
N MET A 490 21.88 -13.05 33.65
CA MET A 490 22.50 -14.17 32.96
C MET A 490 23.97 -14.34 33.40
N VAL A 491 24.52 -15.56 33.25
CA VAL A 491 25.98 -15.77 33.35
C VAL A 491 26.62 -15.03 32.18
N MET A 492 27.60 -14.15 32.48
CA MET A 492 28.27 -13.29 31.49
C MET A 492 28.74 -14.11 30.27
N LYS A 493 28.33 -13.69 29.07
CA LYS A 493 28.80 -14.20 27.77
C LYS A 493 29.47 -13.06 26.98
N GLU A 494 30.30 -13.40 25.99
CA GLU A 494 30.88 -12.41 25.08
C GLU A 494 29.78 -11.59 24.38
N GLY A 495 29.93 -10.25 24.38
CA GLY A 495 29.01 -9.32 23.72
C GLY A 495 27.88 -8.72 24.59
N MET A 496 27.80 -9.06 25.88
CA MET A 496 26.86 -8.43 26.84
C MET A 496 27.46 -7.18 27.50
N ASP A 497 26.65 -6.15 27.78
CA ASP A 497 27.10 -4.94 28.48
C ASP A 497 27.05 -5.15 30.01
N PRO A 498 28.20 -5.09 30.73
CA PRO A 498 28.23 -5.31 32.18
C PRO A 498 27.37 -4.34 32.99
N ALA A 499 27.18 -3.10 32.50
CA ALA A 499 26.36 -2.11 33.18
C ALA A 499 24.87 -2.48 33.18
N VAL A 500 24.40 -3.14 32.10
CA VAL A 500 23.02 -3.62 31.97
C VAL A 500 22.76 -4.77 32.95
N GLU A 501 23.70 -5.72 33.08
CA GLU A 501 23.54 -6.85 34.01
C GLU A 501 23.43 -6.41 35.47
N ALA A 502 24.23 -5.40 35.88
CA ALA A 502 24.17 -4.83 37.22
C ALA A 502 22.82 -4.14 37.53
N LEU A 503 22.15 -3.59 36.51
CA LEU A 503 20.81 -3.00 36.65
C LEU A 503 19.72 -4.07 36.72
N VAL A 504 19.81 -5.12 35.90
CA VAL A 504 18.85 -6.25 35.92
C VAL A 504 18.88 -6.99 37.25
N ALA A 505 20.07 -7.23 37.83
CA ALA A 505 20.21 -7.86 39.13
C ALA A 505 19.48 -7.12 40.27
N ARG A 506 19.36 -5.79 40.17
CA ARG A 506 18.72 -4.94 41.18
C ARG A 506 17.20 -4.78 40.99
N HIS A 507 16.71 -4.84 39.75
CA HIS A 507 15.34 -4.43 39.40
C HIS A 507 14.45 -5.56 38.85
N SER A 508 14.95 -6.79 38.75
CA SER A 508 14.19 -7.95 38.25
C SER A 508 12.99 -8.29 39.14
N TRP A 509 11.85 -8.65 38.52
CA TRP A 509 10.63 -9.08 39.23
C TRP A 509 10.65 -10.56 39.65
N HIS A 510 11.82 -11.22 39.55
CA HIS A 510 11.99 -12.61 39.98
C HIS A 510 11.51 -12.89 41.42
N ALA A 511 11.67 -11.92 42.31
CA ALA A 511 11.33 -12.04 43.72
C ALA A 511 9.82 -11.85 44.04
N TYR A 512 8.99 -11.45 43.07
CA TYR A 512 7.59 -11.12 43.35
C TYR A 512 6.72 -12.37 43.58
N PRO A 513 5.82 -12.36 44.58
CA PRO A 513 5.01 -13.52 44.94
C PRO A 513 3.92 -13.80 43.91
N THR A 514 3.79 -15.06 43.48
CA THR A 514 2.77 -15.52 42.52
C THR A 514 1.58 -16.23 43.18
N LYS A 515 1.54 -16.28 44.51
CA LYS A 515 0.44 -16.85 45.30
C LYS A 515 -0.30 -15.72 46.01
N THR A 516 -1.63 -15.67 45.90
CA THR A 516 -2.47 -14.72 46.62
C THR A 516 -2.29 -14.89 48.14
N PRO A 517 -2.03 -13.81 48.90
CA PRO A 517 -2.11 -13.89 50.35
C PRO A 517 -3.58 -14.15 50.75
N PRO A 518 -3.84 -14.99 51.76
CA PRO A 518 -5.22 -15.25 52.20
C PRO A 518 -5.86 -13.93 52.68
N PRO A 519 -7.16 -13.71 52.43
CA PRO A 519 -7.84 -12.53 52.92
C PRO A 519 -7.74 -12.48 54.45
N ARG A 520 -7.42 -11.31 55.01
CA ARG A 520 -7.44 -11.08 56.47
C ARG A 520 -8.84 -11.39 56.99
N ILE A 521 -8.97 -12.51 57.70
CA ILE A 521 -10.20 -12.93 58.37
C ILE A 521 -10.49 -11.92 59.48
N LEU A 522 -11.54 -11.12 59.31
CA LEU A 522 -12.22 -10.44 60.40
C LEU A 522 -12.92 -11.51 61.23
N THR A 523 -12.39 -11.77 62.42
CA THR A 523 -12.98 -12.62 63.45
C THR A 523 -14.33 -12.06 63.90
N MET A 524 -15.44 -12.79 63.71
CA MET A 524 -16.62 -12.69 64.59
C MET A 524 -17.34 -14.04 64.73
N LYS A 525 -17.17 -14.61 65.92
CA LYS A 525 -18.12 -15.32 66.82
C LYS A 525 -19.16 -16.31 66.24
N ASN A 526 -19.01 -17.54 66.73
CA ASN A 526 -19.96 -18.64 66.95
C ASN A 526 -21.46 -18.27 66.96
N THR A 527 -22.25 -19.11 66.26
CA THR A 527 -23.45 -19.78 66.81
C THR A 527 -23.79 -21.04 66.00
N GLU A 528 -23.49 -22.19 66.62
CA GLU A 528 -24.25 -23.44 66.74
C GLU A 528 -25.29 -23.94 65.69
N THR A 529 -24.97 -25.13 65.16
CA THR A 529 -25.79 -26.36 64.99
C THR A 529 -27.23 -26.31 64.47
N LYS A 530 -27.49 -27.02 63.35
CA LYS A 530 -28.40 -28.19 63.34
C LYS A 530 -28.26 -29.05 62.07
N ARG A 531 -28.55 -30.34 62.26
CA ARG A 531 -28.26 -31.50 61.41
C ARG A 531 -29.24 -31.69 60.23
N ARG A 532 -28.71 -32.34 59.18
CA ARG A 532 -29.31 -33.11 58.06
C ARG A 532 -30.60 -33.89 58.42
N PRO A 533 -31.49 -34.31 57.46
CA PRO A 533 -31.08 -35.21 56.36
C PRO A 533 -31.82 -35.17 55.01
N SER A 534 -31.24 -35.98 54.13
CA SER A 534 -31.60 -36.39 52.76
C SER A 534 -32.92 -37.14 52.63
N ASN A 535 -33.56 -36.96 51.48
CA ASN A 535 -34.36 -37.92 50.69
C ASN A 535 -35.16 -37.09 49.65
N ARG A 536 -35.58 -37.53 48.47
CA ARG A 536 -35.37 -38.67 47.56
C ARG A 536 -36.29 -38.35 46.37
N LEU A 537 -35.97 -38.91 45.21
CA LEU A 537 -36.89 -39.21 44.10
C LEU A 537 -37.50 -38.05 43.29
N GLY A 538 -37.40 -38.21 41.98
CA GLY A 538 -37.96 -37.28 41.00
C GLY A 538 -39.35 -37.67 40.50
N MET A 539 -39.82 -36.95 39.49
CA MET A 539 -40.59 -37.50 38.38
C MET A 539 -40.80 -36.44 37.30
N VAL A 540 -40.98 -36.96 36.11
CA VAL A 540 -41.18 -36.30 34.82
C VAL A 540 -42.64 -35.90 34.64
N SER A 541 -42.88 -34.85 33.86
CA SER A 541 -43.95 -34.66 32.85
C SER A 541 -44.84 -33.42 33.00
N GLY A 542 -45.19 -32.83 31.84
CA GLY A 542 -46.56 -32.36 31.61
C GLY A 542 -46.78 -30.86 31.43
N LYS A 543 -46.87 -30.44 30.15
CA LYS A 543 -47.56 -29.28 29.56
C LYS A 543 -48.57 -28.52 30.45
N LEU A 544 -48.66 -27.19 30.29
CA LEU A 544 -49.82 -26.53 29.65
C LEU A 544 -49.59 -25.01 29.45
N ARG A 545 -50.06 -24.50 28.31
CA ARG A 545 -50.34 -23.07 28.04
C ARG A 545 -51.56 -22.64 28.87
N THR A 546 -51.58 -21.39 29.33
CA THR A 546 -52.53 -20.32 28.88
C THR A 546 -52.33 -19.01 29.66
N SER A 547 -52.76 -17.96 28.97
CA SER A 547 -52.82 -16.52 29.24
C SER A 547 -53.68 -16.07 30.43
N SER A 548 -53.35 -14.91 31.00
CA SER A 548 -54.24 -13.75 31.29
C SER A 548 -53.41 -12.66 32.00
N ASN A 549 -53.25 -11.46 31.44
CA ASN A 549 -54.15 -10.28 31.44
C ASN A 549 -54.41 -9.65 32.82
N GLN A 550 -53.85 -8.45 33.04
CA GLN A 550 -54.51 -7.18 33.45
C GLN A 550 -53.45 -6.21 34.02
N ALA A 551 -53.25 -5.03 33.43
CA ALA A 551 -53.95 -3.74 33.70
C ALA A 551 -53.38 -3.05 34.96
N THR A 552 -53.11 -1.75 35.07
CA THR A 552 -53.45 -0.53 34.31
C THR A 552 -52.68 0.65 34.93
N GLY A 553 -52.47 1.73 34.16
CA GLY A 553 -52.07 3.04 34.70
C GLY A 553 -51.82 4.10 33.62
N LYS A 554 -52.89 4.74 33.14
CA LYS A 554 -52.92 5.88 32.20
C LYS A 554 -52.86 7.23 32.92
N ALA A 555 -52.26 8.25 32.28
CA ALA A 555 -52.76 9.63 32.08
C ALA A 555 -51.66 10.42 31.32
N GLY A 556 -51.87 11.35 30.37
CA GLY A 556 -53.06 11.99 29.80
C GLY A 556 -52.64 13.28 29.05
N VAL A 557 -52.73 13.22 27.72
CA VAL A 557 -52.74 14.23 26.62
C VAL A 557 -53.22 15.68 26.91
N VAL A 558 -52.61 16.69 26.25
CA VAL A 558 -53.30 17.88 25.65
C VAL A 558 -52.53 18.47 24.42
N ARG A 559 -53.27 18.78 23.33
CA ARG A 559 -53.04 19.70 22.17
C ARG A 559 -54.46 20.09 21.62
N PRO A 560 -54.69 21.04 20.68
CA PRO A 560 -54.03 22.30 20.22
C PRO A 560 -55.06 23.48 20.10
N PRO A 561 -54.85 24.58 19.31
CA PRO A 561 -55.33 24.65 17.90
C PRO A 561 -54.53 25.56 16.91
N THR A 562 -54.91 25.55 15.61
CA THR A 562 -54.41 26.32 14.41
C THR A 562 -55.54 27.21 13.79
N PRO A 563 -55.44 27.87 12.60
CA PRO A 563 -54.60 28.95 12.03
C PRO A 563 -55.43 30.24 11.63
N PRO A 564 -54.92 31.22 10.82
CA PRO A 564 -55.12 31.22 9.35
C PRO A 564 -53.98 31.84 8.47
N ALA A 565 -54.08 31.67 7.14
CA ALA A 565 -53.19 32.14 6.04
C ALA A 565 -53.73 33.43 5.37
N PRO A 566 -53.33 33.90 4.14
CA PRO A 566 -52.10 33.80 3.32
C PRO A 566 -51.61 35.21 2.84
N ILE A 567 -50.55 35.33 2.00
CA ILE A 567 -50.40 36.31 0.88
C ILE A 567 -49.11 35.97 0.09
N ALA A 568 -49.20 36.03 -1.25
CA ALA A 568 -48.16 35.75 -2.23
C ALA A 568 -47.63 37.07 -2.90
N PRO A 569 -46.92 37.03 -4.06
CA PRO A 569 -45.57 37.55 -4.33
C PRO A 569 -45.56 38.94 -5.02
N PRO A 570 -44.44 39.46 -5.60
CA PRO A 570 -44.21 39.24 -7.05
C PRO A 570 -42.76 39.33 -7.58
N ARG A 571 -42.69 39.11 -8.89
CA ARG A 571 -41.59 39.01 -9.86
C ARG A 571 -41.11 40.36 -10.45
N LEU A 572 -39.92 40.30 -11.09
CA LEU A 572 -39.44 40.96 -12.34
C LEU A 572 -39.67 42.47 -12.57
N TYR A 573 -38.64 43.17 -13.09
CA TYR A 573 -38.69 43.74 -14.45
C TYR A 573 -37.29 44.15 -14.97
N ARG A 574 -37.10 43.92 -16.28
CA ARG A 574 -36.08 44.50 -17.17
C ARG A 574 -36.27 46.02 -17.30
N PHE A 575 -35.24 46.81 -17.58
CA PHE A 575 -35.05 47.52 -18.87
C PHE A 575 -33.80 48.43 -18.91
N ILE A 576 -33.37 48.62 -20.15
CA ILE A 576 -32.26 49.36 -20.76
C ILE A 576 -32.33 50.88 -20.47
N ILE A 577 -31.18 51.60 -20.47
CA ILE A 577 -30.88 52.79 -21.30
C ILE A 577 -29.51 53.40 -20.94
N MET A 578 -28.80 53.77 -22.02
CA MET A 578 -27.56 54.53 -22.12
C MET A 578 -27.55 55.83 -21.29
N PHE A 579 -26.37 56.28 -20.85
CA PHE A 579 -25.91 57.64 -21.18
C PHE A 579 -24.39 57.74 -21.11
N ALA A 580 -23.84 58.29 -22.19
CA ALA A 580 -22.46 58.65 -22.37
C ALA A 580 -22.09 59.94 -21.60
N VAL A 581 -20.79 60.24 -21.51
CA VAL A 581 -20.15 61.51 -21.96
C VAL A 581 -18.98 61.94 -21.07
N ARG A 582 -17.77 61.93 -21.70
CA ARG A 582 -16.62 62.88 -21.60
C ARG A 582 -15.91 63.04 -20.24
N SER A 583 -14.62 63.36 -20.16
CA SER A 583 -13.51 63.61 -21.10
C SER A 583 -12.29 63.87 -20.22
N MET A 584 -11.09 63.44 -20.62
CA MET A 584 -9.98 64.40 -20.78
C MET A 584 -8.80 63.75 -21.51
N LEU A 585 -8.54 64.32 -22.67
CA LEU A 585 -7.37 64.14 -23.51
C LEU A 585 -6.11 64.65 -22.81
N ARG A 586 -4.98 63.96 -23.05
CA ARG A 586 -3.73 64.67 -23.34
C ARG A 586 -2.95 63.92 -24.42
N ALA A 587 -2.90 64.55 -25.58
CA ALA A 587 -2.13 64.14 -26.73
C ALA A 587 -0.64 64.46 -26.52
N GLY A 588 0.22 63.63 -27.11
CA GLY A 588 1.66 63.86 -27.25
C GLY A 588 2.19 63.01 -28.39
N SER A 589 2.07 63.51 -29.62
CA SER A 589 2.61 62.91 -30.84
C SER A 589 4.14 62.97 -30.85
N ARG A 590 4.82 61.89 -31.30
CA ARG A 590 5.97 61.99 -32.21
C ARG A 590 6.45 60.63 -32.75
N ALA A 591 6.71 60.67 -34.06
CA ALA A 591 7.65 59.87 -34.86
C ALA A 591 7.28 58.41 -35.21
N ALA A 592 6.81 58.26 -36.46
CA ALA A 592 6.89 57.03 -37.22
C ALA A 592 8.33 56.77 -37.70
N ALA A 593 8.78 55.53 -37.59
CA ALA A 593 9.92 54.96 -38.33
C ALA A 593 9.49 53.58 -38.86
N PRO A 594 9.88 53.20 -40.09
CA PRO A 594 9.34 52.01 -40.75
C PRO A 594 10.10 50.77 -40.27
N LEU A 595 9.44 49.94 -39.46
CA LEU A 595 9.94 48.58 -39.22
C LEU A 595 9.43 47.67 -40.32
N ARG A 596 10.42 47.15 -41.06
CA ARG A 596 10.38 46.06 -42.03
C ARG A 596 9.18 45.14 -41.83
N ALA A 597 8.41 44.95 -42.91
CA ALA A 597 7.53 43.82 -43.07
C ALA A 597 8.36 42.54 -42.93
N PHE A 598 8.44 42.02 -41.71
CA PHE A 598 8.75 40.62 -41.51
C PHE A 598 7.55 39.87 -42.05
N SER A 599 7.79 39.20 -43.17
CA SER A 599 7.01 38.10 -43.71
C SER A 599 6.20 37.46 -42.60
N THR A 600 4.88 37.65 -42.65
CA THR A 600 3.95 36.79 -41.93
C THR A 600 4.35 35.39 -42.36
N SER A 601 4.98 34.65 -41.45
CA SER A 601 5.08 33.20 -41.54
C SER A 601 3.70 32.76 -41.94
N SER A 602 3.56 32.26 -43.17
CA SER A 602 2.39 31.53 -43.60
C SER A 602 2.14 30.53 -42.47
N MET A 603 1.07 30.74 -41.69
CA MET A 603 0.59 29.72 -40.77
C MET A 603 0.35 28.52 -41.66
N ARG A 604 1.26 27.53 -41.63
CA ARG A 604 1.03 26.26 -42.30
C ARG A 604 -0.27 25.75 -41.69
N GLN A 605 -1.33 25.72 -42.48
CA GLN A 605 -2.59 25.12 -42.06
C GLN A 605 -2.27 23.69 -41.59
N ALA A 606 -2.85 23.28 -40.46
CA ALA A 606 -2.66 21.94 -39.95
C ALA A 606 -3.09 20.92 -41.03
N ASN A 607 -2.15 20.09 -41.47
CA ASN A 607 -2.42 18.99 -42.39
C ASN A 607 -2.41 17.69 -41.59
N THR A 608 -3.55 17.00 -41.57
CA THR A 608 -3.81 15.87 -40.68
C THR A 608 -3.90 14.57 -41.46
N LEU A 609 -3.10 13.57 -41.06
CA LEU A 609 -3.23 12.19 -41.51
C LEU A 609 -4.03 11.41 -40.48
N LEU A 610 -5.24 10.96 -40.83
CA LEU A 610 -6.11 10.17 -39.98
C LEU A 610 -6.09 8.70 -40.38
N PHE A 611 -5.69 7.82 -39.47
CA PHE A 611 -5.75 6.37 -39.70
C PHE A 611 -7.18 5.87 -39.51
N VAL A 612 -7.76 5.30 -40.59
CA VAL A 612 -9.11 4.74 -40.56
C VAL A 612 -9.02 3.25 -40.25
N GLU A 613 -9.40 2.91 -39.02
CA GLU A 613 -9.63 1.53 -38.64
C GLU A 613 -10.93 1.01 -39.26
N HIS A 614 -10.88 -0.20 -39.82
CA HIS A 614 -12.03 -0.93 -40.34
C HIS A 614 -11.92 -2.42 -40.01
N LYS A 615 -13.05 -3.12 -40.02
CA LYS A 615 -13.11 -4.57 -39.89
C LYS A 615 -14.12 -5.13 -40.89
N ASN A 616 -13.72 -6.13 -41.67
CA ASN A 616 -14.55 -6.77 -42.70
C ASN A 616 -15.23 -5.77 -43.66
N GLY A 617 -14.52 -4.69 -44.03
CA GLY A 617 -15.06 -3.67 -44.94
C GLY A 617 -15.94 -2.61 -44.27
N VAL A 618 -16.13 -2.65 -42.95
CA VAL A 618 -16.94 -1.67 -42.19
C VAL A 618 -16.03 -0.78 -41.36
N ILE A 619 -16.22 0.54 -41.45
CA ILE A 619 -15.45 1.54 -40.69
C ILE A 619 -15.77 1.43 -39.20
N ASN A 620 -14.74 1.43 -38.36
CA ASN A 620 -14.92 1.47 -36.92
C ASN A 620 -15.45 2.86 -36.51
N PRO A 621 -16.55 2.96 -35.73
CA PRO A 621 -17.09 4.24 -35.25
C PRO A 621 -16.06 5.13 -34.54
N ALA A 622 -15.05 4.55 -33.87
CA ALA A 622 -13.97 5.32 -33.25
C ALA A 622 -13.18 6.17 -34.24
N SER A 623 -13.06 5.73 -35.50
CA SER A 623 -12.45 6.50 -36.58
C SER A 623 -13.30 7.73 -36.94
N LEU A 624 -14.63 7.62 -36.87
CA LEU A 624 -15.55 8.74 -37.13
C LEU A 624 -15.46 9.81 -36.02
N SER A 625 -15.36 9.39 -34.76
CA SER A 625 -15.11 10.32 -33.65
C SER A 625 -13.73 10.99 -33.76
N ALA A 626 -12.72 10.27 -34.25
CA ALA A 626 -11.40 10.83 -34.52
C ALA A 626 -11.42 11.90 -35.63
N VAL A 627 -12.30 11.78 -36.64
CA VAL A 627 -12.51 12.82 -37.66
C VAL A 627 -13.02 14.10 -37.01
N THR A 628 -14.03 14.01 -36.14
CA THR A 628 -14.58 15.16 -35.42
C THR A 628 -13.54 15.84 -34.52
N ALA A 629 -12.66 15.06 -33.87
CA ALA A 629 -11.53 15.63 -33.14
C ALA A 629 -10.52 16.32 -34.07
N ALA A 630 -10.21 15.70 -35.21
CA ALA A 630 -9.29 16.25 -36.21
C ALA A 630 -9.77 17.57 -36.81
N GLN A 631 -11.08 17.74 -37.00
CA GLN A 631 -11.67 19.00 -37.47
C GLN A 631 -11.36 20.17 -36.52
N LYS A 632 -11.16 19.90 -35.22
CA LYS A 632 -10.80 20.95 -34.23
C LYS A 632 -9.35 21.42 -34.34
N PHE A 633 -8.45 20.64 -34.96
CA PHE A 633 -7.07 21.08 -35.25
C PHE A 633 -7.05 22.14 -36.37
N GLY A 634 -8.07 22.11 -37.24
CA GLY A 634 -8.13 22.92 -38.45
C GLY A 634 -7.40 22.30 -39.65
N GLY A 635 -7.55 22.94 -40.82
CA GLY A 635 -6.92 22.53 -42.07
C GLY A 635 -7.49 21.26 -42.71
N GLU A 636 -6.69 20.58 -43.53
CA GLU A 636 -7.13 19.44 -44.35
C GLU A 636 -6.95 18.10 -43.64
N ILE A 637 -7.93 17.21 -43.80
CA ILE A 637 -7.93 15.86 -43.22
C ILE A 637 -7.80 14.83 -44.33
N HIS A 638 -6.69 14.10 -44.34
CA HIS A 638 -6.44 13.00 -45.24
C HIS A 638 -6.61 11.66 -44.50
N ALA A 639 -7.60 10.87 -44.91
CA ALA A 639 -7.92 9.58 -44.33
C ALA A 639 -7.07 8.47 -44.96
N LEU A 640 -6.27 7.75 -44.18
CA LEU A 640 -5.50 6.58 -44.61
C LEU A 640 -6.30 5.30 -44.38
N VAL A 641 -6.57 4.57 -45.46
CA VAL A 641 -7.22 3.26 -45.45
C VAL A 641 -6.21 2.21 -45.93
N THR A 642 -5.90 1.24 -45.07
CA THR A 642 -5.00 0.13 -45.38
C THR A 642 -5.74 -1.20 -45.33
N GLY A 643 -5.47 -2.13 -46.25
CA GLY A 643 -6.05 -3.47 -46.17
C GLY A 643 -5.78 -4.32 -47.41
N SER A 644 -6.42 -5.48 -47.49
CA SER A 644 -6.45 -6.29 -48.72
C SER A 644 -7.18 -5.54 -49.85
N SER A 645 -6.87 -5.88 -51.09
CA SER A 645 -7.43 -5.25 -52.29
C SER A 645 -8.96 -5.26 -52.36
N SER A 646 -9.62 -6.28 -51.77
CA SER A 646 -11.07 -6.43 -51.73
C SER A 646 -11.76 -5.51 -50.71
N HIS A 647 -11.22 -5.39 -49.50
CA HIS A 647 -11.86 -4.65 -48.41
C HIS A 647 -11.48 -3.16 -48.40
N ALA A 648 -10.23 -2.83 -48.75
CA ALA A 648 -9.74 -1.46 -48.69
C ALA A 648 -10.49 -0.52 -49.66
N LYS A 649 -10.88 -1.01 -50.84
CA LYS A 649 -11.61 -0.20 -51.83
C LYS A 649 -13.03 0.15 -51.37
N ALA A 650 -13.75 -0.80 -50.79
CA ALA A 650 -15.09 -0.57 -50.24
C ALA A 650 -15.04 0.44 -49.07
N VAL A 651 -14.05 0.29 -48.19
CA VAL A 651 -13.84 1.22 -47.06
C VAL A 651 -13.43 2.60 -47.55
N ALA A 652 -12.63 2.70 -48.60
CA ALA A 652 -12.23 3.98 -49.17
C ALA A 652 -13.42 4.76 -49.76
N GLU A 653 -14.34 4.05 -50.43
CA GLU A 653 -15.58 4.65 -50.93
C GLU A 653 -16.53 5.07 -49.81
N ALA A 654 -16.58 4.32 -48.71
CA ALA A 654 -17.32 4.72 -47.53
C ALA A 654 -16.67 5.94 -46.85
N ALA A 655 -15.35 5.94 -46.72
CA ALA A 655 -14.58 7.03 -46.10
C ALA A 655 -14.66 8.33 -46.91
N SER A 656 -14.82 8.26 -48.23
CA SER A 656 -14.93 9.46 -49.07
C SER A 656 -16.23 10.24 -48.87
N LYS A 657 -17.27 9.55 -48.38
CA LYS A 657 -18.59 10.12 -48.07
C LYS A 657 -18.67 10.72 -46.66
N VAL A 658 -17.65 10.50 -45.83
CA VAL A 658 -17.59 11.03 -44.45
C VAL A 658 -17.36 12.54 -44.46
N GLN A 659 -18.19 13.26 -43.71
CA GLN A 659 -18.11 14.71 -43.62
C GLN A 659 -16.79 15.17 -42.97
N GLY A 660 -16.09 16.09 -43.64
CA GLY A 660 -14.84 16.71 -43.17
C GLY A 660 -13.56 16.01 -43.60
N VAL A 661 -13.66 14.85 -44.27
CA VAL A 661 -12.50 14.25 -44.96
C VAL A 661 -12.28 14.97 -46.29
N SER A 662 -11.06 15.44 -46.55
CA SER A 662 -10.69 16.15 -47.79
C SER A 662 -10.18 15.19 -48.87
N LYS A 663 -9.44 14.16 -48.45
CA LYS A 663 -8.84 13.15 -49.34
C LYS A 663 -8.77 11.79 -48.64
N VAL A 664 -8.96 10.71 -49.39
CA VAL A 664 -8.77 9.34 -48.93
C VAL A 664 -7.53 8.74 -49.62
N LEU A 665 -6.54 8.35 -48.84
CA LEU A 665 -5.36 7.63 -49.28
C LEU A 665 -5.58 6.13 -49.07
N VAL A 666 -5.47 5.35 -50.14
CA VAL A 666 -5.70 3.91 -50.10
C VAL A 666 -4.39 3.20 -50.38
N SER A 667 -3.96 2.34 -49.46
CA SER A 667 -2.82 1.46 -49.68
C SER A 667 -3.22 0.00 -49.54
N THR A 668 -3.05 -0.75 -50.61
CA THR A 668 -3.47 -2.15 -50.68
C THR A 668 -2.27 -3.08 -50.66
N SER A 669 -2.23 -3.99 -49.70
CA SER A 669 -1.25 -5.07 -49.61
C SER A 669 -1.81 -6.21 -48.77
N ASP A 670 -1.44 -7.44 -49.09
CA ASP A 670 -1.77 -8.61 -48.27
C ASP A 670 -1.19 -8.47 -46.85
N ALA A 671 -0.12 -7.69 -46.70
CA ALA A 671 0.49 -7.40 -45.42
C ALA A 671 -0.37 -6.56 -44.48
N PHE A 672 -1.33 -5.80 -45.02
CA PHE A 672 -2.24 -4.97 -44.23
C PHE A 672 -3.54 -5.69 -43.84
N SER A 673 -3.75 -6.93 -44.28
CA SER A 673 -4.98 -7.69 -44.03
C SER A 673 -5.33 -7.83 -42.54
N ALA A 674 -4.32 -7.99 -41.68
CA ALA A 674 -4.47 -8.18 -40.24
C ALA A 674 -4.28 -6.88 -39.42
N LEU A 675 -4.11 -5.73 -40.06
CA LEU A 675 -3.85 -4.42 -39.41
C LEU A 675 -2.73 -4.45 -38.35
N LEU A 676 -1.60 -5.08 -38.67
CA LEU A 676 -0.44 -5.17 -37.78
C LEU A 676 0.39 -3.87 -37.75
N ALA A 677 0.99 -3.56 -36.61
CA ALA A 677 1.80 -2.34 -36.43
C ALA A 677 3.12 -2.36 -37.23
N GLU A 678 3.76 -3.52 -37.38
CA GLU A 678 5.03 -3.69 -38.10
C GLU A 678 4.97 -3.16 -39.55
N PRO A 679 3.99 -3.56 -40.39
CA PRO A 679 3.90 -3.08 -41.76
C PRO A 679 3.29 -1.67 -41.87
N ILE A 680 2.37 -1.29 -40.98
CA ILE A 680 1.62 -0.02 -41.11
C ILE A 680 2.42 1.18 -40.59
N ALA A 681 3.20 1.04 -39.51
CA ALA A 681 3.94 2.17 -38.94
C ALA A 681 4.95 2.80 -39.92
N PRO A 682 5.75 2.02 -40.69
CA PRO A 682 6.63 2.59 -41.72
C PRO A 682 5.88 3.30 -42.87
N LEU A 683 4.69 2.82 -43.23
CA LEU A 683 3.84 3.50 -44.22
C LEU A 683 3.36 4.86 -43.70
N ILE A 684 2.94 4.94 -42.44
CA ILE A 684 2.58 6.23 -41.81
C ILE A 684 3.78 7.17 -41.81
N GLU A 685 4.97 6.68 -41.46
CA GLU A 685 6.20 7.47 -41.47
C GLU A 685 6.53 8.03 -42.87
N SER A 686 6.48 7.19 -43.90
CA SER A 686 6.79 7.58 -45.28
C SER A 686 5.80 8.61 -45.81
N LEU A 687 4.51 8.47 -45.48
CA LEU A 687 3.46 9.43 -45.81
C LEU A 687 3.64 10.77 -45.11
N VAL A 688 3.93 10.74 -43.81
CA VAL A 688 4.19 11.95 -43.00
C VAL A 688 5.37 12.74 -43.57
N LYS A 689 6.47 12.08 -43.91
CA LYS A 689 7.66 12.73 -44.48
C LYS A 689 7.44 13.23 -45.91
N SER A 690 6.82 12.43 -46.78
CA SER A 690 6.63 12.78 -48.21
C SER A 690 5.61 13.89 -48.42
N LYS A 691 4.49 13.87 -47.68
CA LYS A 691 3.39 14.83 -47.82
C LYS A 691 3.40 15.94 -46.76
N SER A 692 4.44 16.00 -45.93
CA SER A 692 4.66 17.03 -44.90
C SER A 692 3.48 17.21 -43.93
N TYR A 693 2.93 16.10 -43.43
CA TYR A 693 1.85 16.15 -42.44
C TYR A 693 2.32 16.69 -41.10
N THR A 694 1.44 17.45 -40.44
CA THR A 694 1.69 18.07 -39.12
C THR A 694 1.07 17.26 -37.99
N HIS A 695 0.01 16.50 -38.27
CA HIS A 695 -0.75 15.73 -37.29
C HIS A 695 -0.96 14.30 -37.79
N VAL A 696 -0.86 13.33 -36.88
CA VAL A 696 -1.24 11.93 -37.09
C VAL A 696 -2.25 11.54 -36.03
N VAL A 697 -3.41 11.05 -36.46
CA VAL A 697 -4.58 10.87 -35.58
C VAL A 697 -5.21 9.51 -35.81
N ALA A 698 -5.61 8.83 -34.72
CA ALA A 698 -6.44 7.64 -34.80
C ALA A 698 -7.38 7.53 -33.61
N GLY A 699 -8.39 6.66 -33.70
CA GLY A 699 -9.18 6.25 -32.54
C GLY A 699 -8.32 5.54 -31.49
N HIS A 700 -8.63 5.73 -30.20
CA HIS A 700 -7.96 5.07 -29.08
C HIS A 700 -8.50 3.64 -28.87
N THR A 701 -8.38 2.81 -29.89
CA THR A 701 -8.81 1.40 -29.91
C THR A 701 -7.64 0.45 -29.62
N ALA A 702 -7.90 -0.87 -29.57
CA ALA A 702 -6.82 -1.85 -29.47
C ALA A 702 -5.80 -1.72 -30.62
N VAL A 703 -6.29 -1.51 -31.85
CA VAL A 703 -5.47 -1.33 -33.06
C VAL A 703 -4.74 0.02 -33.02
N GLY A 704 -5.44 1.11 -32.70
CA GLY A 704 -4.82 2.45 -32.62
C GLY A 704 -3.73 2.53 -31.55
N ARG A 705 -3.91 1.87 -30.40
CA ARG A 705 -2.90 1.79 -29.32
C ARG A 705 -1.69 0.92 -29.68
N ASP A 706 -1.81 0.06 -30.69
CA ASP A 706 -0.70 -0.77 -31.18
C ASP A 706 0.10 -0.03 -32.26
N ILE A 707 -0.60 0.45 -33.30
CA ILE A 707 0.03 1.06 -34.48
C ILE A 707 0.61 2.45 -34.17
N ILE A 708 -0.16 3.33 -33.54
CA ILE A 708 0.18 4.76 -33.46
C ILE A 708 1.40 5.05 -32.57
N PRO A 709 1.60 4.42 -31.40
CA PRO A 709 2.82 4.61 -30.63
C PRO A 709 4.08 4.15 -31.40
N ARG A 710 3.97 3.09 -32.21
CA ARG A 710 5.09 2.64 -33.06
C ARG A 710 5.40 3.66 -34.15
N ALA A 711 4.38 4.18 -34.82
CA ALA A 711 4.54 5.26 -35.80
C ALA A 711 5.16 6.52 -35.17
N ALA A 712 4.77 6.87 -33.93
CA ALA A 712 5.35 7.98 -33.20
C ALA A 712 6.86 7.83 -32.97
N VAL A 713 7.30 6.61 -32.60
CA VAL A 713 8.72 6.30 -32.44
C VAL A 713 9.48 6.40 -33.76
N CYS A 714 8.93 5.88 -34.86
CA CYS A 714 9.54 6.02 -36.20
C CYS A 714 9.70 7.49 -36.62
N LEU A 715 8.75 8.35 -36.21
CA LEU A 715 8.77 9.79 -36.47
C LEU A 715 9.60 10.61 -35.48
N ASP A 716 10.20 9.97 -34.47
CA ASP A 716 10.85 10.64 -33.33
C ASP A 716 9.95 11.70 -32.66
N SER A 717 8.66 11.37 -32.49
CA SER A 717 7.66 12.24 -31.88
C SER A 717 7.01 11.59 -30.64
N SER A 718 6.63 12.40 -29.67
CA SER A 718 5.94 11.95 -28.46
C SER A 718 4.44 11.81 -28.71
N GLN A 719 3.90 10.62 -28.49
CA GLN A 719 2.48 10.37 -28.65
C GLN A 719 1.65 10.90 -27.47
N VAL A 720 0.57 11.64 -27.77
CA VAL A 720 -0.45 12.04 -26.79
C VAL A 720 -1.61 11.06 -26.85
N SER A 721 -1.72 10.21 -25.84
CA SER A 721 -2.70 9.12 -25.82
C SER A 721 -4.06 9.55 -25.24
N ASP A 722 -5.13 8.99 -25.80
CA ASP A 722 -6.49 8.99 -25.22
C ASP A 722 -7.02 10.39 -24.90
N ILE A 723 -6.91 11.32 -25.86
CA ILE A 723 -7.39 12.70 -25.66
C ILE A 723 -8.91 12.73 -25.58
N ILE A 724 -9.43 13.62 -24.74
CA ILE A 724 -10.86 13.87 -24.54
C ILE A 724 -11.27 15.27 -24.96
N GLU A 725 -10.31 16.19 -25.11
CA GLU A 725 -10.56 17.57 -25.51
C GLU A 725 -9.38 18.09 -26.33
N VAL A 726 -9.67 19.00 -27.25
CA VAL A 726 -8.70 19.74 -28.07
C VAL A 726 -8.90 21.22 -27.75
N GLN A 727 -7.89 21.88 -27.18
CA GLN A 727 -7.93 23.30 -26.83
C GLN A 727 -7.24 24.19 -27.87
N GLY A 728 -6.32 23.61 -28.65
CA GLY A 728 -5.64 24.27 -29.76
C GLY A 728 -4.98 23.23 -30.67
N GLU A 729 -4.23 23.70 -31.67
CA GLU A 729 -3.51 22.85 -32.63
C GLU A 729 -2.53 21.90 -31.92
N ASP A 730 -1.80 22.38 -30.92
CA ASP A 730 -0.75 21.63 -30.23
C ASP A 730 -1.10 21.26 -28.77
N THR A 731 -2.30 21.60 -28.31
CA THR A 731 -2.70 21.53 -26.91
C THR A 731 -3.95 20.68 -26.71
N PHE A 732 -3.80 19.60 -25.94
CA PHE A 732 -4.82 18.57 -25.75
C PHE A 732 -5.08 18.31 -24.26
N VAL A 733 -6.29 17.88 -23.91
CA VAL A 733 -6.60 17.40 -22.56
C VAL A 733 -6.77 15.88 -22.59
N ARG A 734 -6.11 15.20 -21.66
CA ARG A 734 -6.24 13.76 -21.48
C ARG A 734 -6.43 13.38 -20.00
N PRO A 735 -7.20 12.32 -19.71
CA PRO A 735 -7.30 11.78 -18.37
C PRO A 735 -6.05 10.98 -18.00
N ILE A 736 -5.65 11.09 -16.73
CA ILE A 736 -4.59 10.29 -16.09
C ILE A 736 -5.11 9.73 -14.76
N TYR A 737 -4.41 8.75 -14.18
CA TYR A 737 -4.81 8.09 -12.92
C TYR A 737 -6.27 7.59 -12.93
N ALA A 738 -6.63 6.78 -13.92
CA ALA A 738 -8.01 6.28 -14.10
C ALA A 738 -9.06 7.40 -14.24
N GLY A 739 -8.64 8.54 -14.79
CA GLY A 739 -9.47 9.73 -14.99
C GLY A 739 -9.73 10.54 -13.73
N ASN A 740 -9.01 10.29 -12.62
CA ASN A 740 -9.12 11.10 -11.41
C ASN A 740 -8.45 12.47 -11.54
N ALA A 741 -7.59 12.65 -12.55
CA ALA A 741 -7.03 13.93 -12.91
C ALA A 741 -7.05 14.13 -14.42
N LEU A 742 -7.19 15.38 -14.85
CA LEU A 742 -7.08 15.81 -16.24
C LEU A 742 -5.75 16.52 -16.42
N ALA A 743 -5.00 16.11 -17.42
CA ALA A 743 -3.74 16.73 -17.80
C ALA A 743 -3.91 17.48 -19.13
N THR A 744 -3.68 18.79 -19.10
CA THR A 744 -3.50 19.59 -20.31
C THR A 744 -2.05 19.44 -20.77
N VAL A 745 -1.85 18.91 -21.96
CA VAL A 745 -0.54 18.60 -22.54
C VAL A 745 -0.37 19.41 -23.82
N MET A 746 0.67 20.25 -23.85
CA MET A 746 1.10 20.99 -25.04
C MET A 746 2.31 20.27 -25.65
N SER A 747 2.19 19.84 -26.92
CA SER A 747 3.28 19.19 -27.65
C SER A 747 4.11 20.20 -28.42
N LYS A 748 5.42 20.19 -28.19
CA LYS A 748 6.38 21.03 -28.94
C LYS A 748 6.97 20.32 -30.16
N ASP A 749 6.55 19.08 -30.41
CA ASP A 749 7.10 18.25 -31.45
C ASP A 749 6.66 18.74 -32.84
N GLY A 750 7.50 18.52 -33.85
CA GLY A 750 7.22 18.95 -35.23
C GLY A 750 5.96 18.31 -35.80
N VAL A 751 5.76 17.01 -35.53
CA VAL A 751 4.56 16.24 -35.88
C VAL A 751 3.84 15.85 -34.60
N LYS A 752 2.54 16.12 -34.49
CA LYS A 752 1.73 15.80 -33.32
C LYS A 752 1.06 14.45 -33.56
N VAL A 753 1.44 13.44 -32.78
CA VAL A 753 0.86 12.10 -32.88
C VAL A 753 -0.13 11.89 -31.75
N VAL A 754 -1.40 11.65 -32.07
CA VAL A 754 -2.51 11.70 -31.11
C VAL A 754 -3.45 10.50 -31.28
N THR A 755 -3.94 9.95 -30.17
CA THR A 755 -5.08 9.02 -30.21
C THR A 755 -6.27 9.59 -29.47
N VAL A 756 -7.47 9.41 -30.03
CA VAL A 756 -8.70 10.09 -29.63
C VAL A 756 -9.64 9.13 -28.91
N ARG A 757 -10.14 9.51 -27.74
CA ARG A 757 -11.18 8.75 -27.05
C ARG A 757 -12.48 8.81 -27.84
N GLY A 758 -12.98 7.66 -28.31
CA GLY A 758 -14.19 7.60 -29.12
C GLY A 758 -15.42 8.22 -28.43
N THR A 759 -15.61 7.97 -27.14
CA THR A 759 -16.77 8.48 -26.39
C THR A 759 -16.73 9.97 -26.08
N ALA A 760 -15.60 10.66 -26.30
CA ALA A 760 -15.46 12.08 -25.99
C ALA A 760 -15.84 13.00 -27.16
N PHE A 761 -15.98 12.46 -28.38
CA PHE A 761 -16.29 13.21 -29.58
C PHE A 761 -17.41 12.51 -30.35
N ASP A 762 -18.38 13.29 -30.83
CA ASP A 762 -19.46 12.78 -31.66
C ASP A 762 -18.91 12.17 -32.95
N ALA A 763 -19.50 11.06 -33.39
CA ALA A 763 -19.11 10.44 -34.66
C ALA A 763 -19.46 11.37 -35.83
N ALA A 764 -18.51 11.57 -36.75
CA ALA A 764 -18.75 12.31 -37.98
C ALA A 764 -19.85 11.65 -38.83
N SER A 765 -20.66 12.48 -39.52
CA SER A 765 -21.68 12.01 -40.46
C SER A 765 -21.02 11.18 -41.58
N THR A 766 -21.58 10.00 -41.85
CA THR A 766 -21.16 9.12 -42.96
C THR A 766 -21.69 9.58 -44.33
N GLU A 767 -22.49 10.64 -44.35
CA GLU A 767 -23.05 11.24 -45.55
C GLU A 767 -22.70 12.73 -45.64
N GLY A 768 -22.58 13.25 -46.86
CA GLY A 768 -22.34 14.67 -47.14
C GLY A 768 -20.88 15.06 -47.42
N GLY A 769 -19.93 14.11 -47.32
CA GLY A 769 -18.55 14.28 -47.79
C GLY A 769 -18.37 13.98 -49.28
N SER A 770 -17.35 14.58 -49.91
CA SER A 770 -17.00 14.39 -51.31
C SER A 770 -15.47 14.32 -51.52
N ALA A 771 -14.78 13.52 -50.70
CA ALA A 771 -13.33 13.42 -50.75
C ALA A 771 -12.84 12.67 -52.01
N SER A 772 -11.70 13.09 -52.56
CA SER A 772 -11.04 12.36 -53.65
C SER A 772 -10.29 11.14 -53.11
N VAL A 773 -10.29 10.03 -53.87
CA VAL A 773 -9.57 8.80 -53.52
C VAL A 773 -8.26 8.73 -54.31
N GLU A 774 -7.13 8.54 -53.63
CA GLU A 774 -5.77 8.46 -54.20
C GLU A 774 -5.11 7.15 -53.74
N GLU A 775 -4.56 6.37 -54.68
CA GLU A 775 -3.81 5.16 -54.35
C GLU A 775 -2.36 5.51 -53.96
N VAL A 776 -1.86 4.86 -52.89
CA VAL A 776 -0.51 5.06 -52.34
C VAL A 776 0.21 3.72 -52.27
N ASP A 777 1.48 3.71 -52.70
CA ASP A 777 2.34 2.53 -52.64
C ASP A 777 2.51 2.00 -51.21
N ALA A 778 2.50 0.67 -51.06
CA ALA A 778 2.60 0.01 -49.76
C ALA A 778 4.03 -0.03 -49.21
N GLY A 779 5.05 0.23 -50.05
CA GLY A 779 6.45 0.12 -49.69
C GLY A 779 6.88 -1.31 -49.30
N GLU A 780 7.93 -1.43 -48.48
CA GLU A 780 8.52 -2.73 -48.09
C GLU A 780 7.69 -3.54 -47.08
N ALA A 781 6.67 -2.94 -46.43
CA ALA A 781 5.70 -3.58 -45.53
C ALA A 781 6.22 -4.80 -44.73
N PRO A 782 7.18 -4.63 -43.80
CA PRO A 782 7.86 -5.73 -43.13
C PRO A 782 6.90 -6.59 -42.29
N GLN A 783 7.06 -7.92 -42.37
CA GLN A 783 6.20 -8.89 -41.66
C GLN A 783 6.98 -9.86 -40.75
N PRO A 784 7.67 -9.37 -39.70
CA PRO A 784 8.32 -10.27 -38.74
C PRO A 784 7.31 -11.02 -37.85
N THR A 785 6.04 -10.62 -37.88
CA THR A 785 4.94 -11.21 -37.09
C THR A 785 3.84 -11.70 -38.02
N LYS A 786 3.26 -12.87 -37.72
CA LYS A 786 2.20 -13.49 -38.51
C LYS A 786 0.99 -13.81 -37.64
N LEU A 787 -0.20 -13.39 -38.07
CA LEU A 787 -1.46 -13.79 -37.44
C LEU A 787 -1.72 -15.28 -37.73
N VAL A 788 -1.79 -16.09 -36.67
CA VAL A 788 -2.04 -17.54 -36.78
C VAL A 788 -3.52 -17.86 -36.65
N GLN A 789 -4.21 -17.25 -35.69
CA GLN A 789 -5.62 -17.52 -35.40
C GLN A 789 -6.28 -16.29 -34.77
N GLU A 790 -7.50 -15.98 -35.21
CA GLU A 790 -8.41 -15.06 -34.54
C GLU A 790 -9.66 -15.84 -34.12
N LYS A 791 -10.05 -15.75 -32.84
CA LYS A 791 -11.28 -16.37 -32.33
C LYS A 791 -12.23 -15.27 -31.91
N MET A 792 -13.29 -15.08 -32.68
CA MET A 792 -14.32 -14.08 -32.39
C MET A 792 -15.45 -14.72 -31.59
N SER A 793 -15.91 -14.02 -30.55
CA SER A 793 -17.14 -14.34 -29.85
C SER A 793 -18.33 -13.81 -30.66
N GLU A 794 -19.06 -14.68 -31.34
CA GLU A 794 -20.30 -14.30 -32.02
C GLU A 794 -21.37 -13.96 -30.98
N SER A 795 -21.90 -12.74 -31.06
CA SER A 795 -23.02 -12.31 -30.24
C SER A 795 -24.03 -11.58 -31.12
N THR A 796 -25.31 -11.88 -30.94
CA THR A 796 -26.41 -11.13 -31.56
C THR A 796 -26.66 -9.78 -30.87
N ARG A 797 -25.97 -9.52 -29.75
CA ARG A 797 -26.14 -8.31 -28.93
C ARG A 797 -25.27 -7.16 -29.46
N PRO A 798 -25.66 -5.89 -29.19
CA PRO A 798 -24.86 -4.73 -29.55
C PRO A 798 -23.44 -4.81 -28.96
N ASP A 799 -22.44 -4.29 -29.68
CA ASP A 799 -21.08 -4.23 -29.13
C ASP A 799 -21.02 -3.28 -27.93
N LEU A 800 -20.31 -3.74 -26.90
CA LEU A 800 -20.21 -3.05 -25.62
C LEU A 800 -19.62 -1.64 -25.72
N ALA A 801 -18.71 -1.37 -26.66
CA ALA A 801 -18.08 -0.04 -26.79
C ALA A 801 -19.03 1.01 -27.39
N THR A 802 -20.02 0.59 -28.18
CA THR A 802 -20.93 1.48 -28.92
C THR A 802 -22.37 1.43 -28.41
N ALA A 803 -22.67 0.57 -27.44
CA ALA A 803 -24.03 0.40 -26.95
C ALA A 803 -24.54 1.63 -26.20
N SER A 804 -25.78 2.03 -26.48
CA SER A 804 -26.46 3.13 -25.77
C SER A 804 -26.90 2.74 -24.36
N ARG A 805 -27.05 1.44 -24.09
CA ARG A 805 -27.45 0.88 -22.79
C ARG A 805 -26.56 -0.31 -22.46
N VAL A 806 -26.11 -0.42 -21.22
CA VAL A 806 -25.25 -1.51 -20.76
C VAL A 806 -25.78 -2.06 -19.43
N VAL A 807 -25.92 -3.39 -19.36
CA VAL A 807 -26.20 -4.10 -18.11
C VAL A 807 -24.96 -4.91 -17.73
N SER A 808 -24.39 -4.63 -16.57
CA SER A 808 -23.08 -5.14 -16.17
C SER A 808 -23.15 -5.98 -14.89
N GLY A 809 -22.54 -7.17 -14.93
CA GLY A 809 -22.54 -8.14 -13.84
C GLY A 809 -21.23 -8.21 -13.04
N GLY A 810 -21.35 -8.33 -11.72
CA GLY A 810 -20.22 -8.47 -10.79
C GLY A 810 -19.95 -9.89 -10.28
N ARG A 811 -18.92 -10.02 -9.42
CA ARG A 811 -18.57 -11.30 -8.76
C ARG A 811 -19.71 -11.86 -7.89
N ALA A 812 -20.65 -11.01 -7.46
CA ALA A 812 -21.76 -11.42 -6.60
C ALA A 812 -22.69 -12.46 -7.24
N LEU A 813 -22.64 -12.65 -8.56
CA LEU A 813 -23.42 -13.65 -9.31
C LEU A 813 -22.96 -15.10 -9.07
N LYS A 814 -21.75 -15.31 -8.54
CA LYS A 814 -21.16 -16.60 -8.11
C LYS A 814 -20.90 -17.67 -9.18
N SER A 815 -21.57 -17.64 -10.33
CA SER A 815 -21.35 -18.59 -11.44
C SER A 815 -21.64 -17.97 -12.80
N SER A 816 -21.15 -18.59 -13.87
CA SER A 816 -21.51 -18.26 -15.26
C SER A 816 -23.00 -18.47 -15.52
N GLU A 817 -23.56 -19.56 -15.01
CA GLU A 817 -25.00 -19.84 -15.07
C GLU A 817 -25.83 -18.74 -14.38
N GLY A 818 -25.38 -18.26 -13.23
CA GLY A 818 -26.00 -17.13 -12.54
C GLY A 818 -25.91 -15.85 -13.36
N PHE A 819 -24.74 -15.61 -13.98
CA PHE A 819 -24.56 -14.46 -14.87
C PHE A 819 -25.55 -14.49 -16.04
N SER A 820 -25.63 -15.61 -16.77
CA SER A 820 -26.58 -15.76 -17.88
C SER A 820 -28.03 -15.74 -17.42
N LYS A 821 -28.37 -16.30 -16.25
CA LYS A 821 -29.75 -16.34 -15.75
C LYS A 821 -30.30 -14.97 -15.38
N TYR A 822 -29.47 -14.07 -14.81
CA TYR A 822 -29.94 -12.80 -14.26
C TYR A 822 -29.59 -11.60 -15.13
N ILE A 823 -28.41 -11.57 -15.76
CA ILE A 823 -27.94 -10.39 -16.50
C ILE A 823 -28.49 -10.37 -17.93
N GLU A 824 -28.51 -11.52 -18.60
CA GLU A 824 -28.90 -11.61 -20.01
C GLU A 824 -30.38 -11.26 -20.26
N PRO A 825 -31.37 -11.78 -19.51
CA PRO A 825 -32.77 -11.43 -19.73
C PRO A 825 -33.05 -9.94 -19.51
N LEU A 826 -32.39 -9.34 -18.51
CA LEU A 826 -32.49 -7.90 -18.25
C LEU A 826 -31.89 -7.09 -19.40
N ALA A 827 -30.73 -7.51 -19.93
CA ALA A 827 -30.11 -6.87 -21.08
C ALA A 827 -30.98 -6.96 -22.33
N ASP A 828 -31.56 -8.14 -22.60
CA ASP A 828 -32.40 -8.38 -23.77
C ASP A 828 -33.69 -7.53 -23.71
N LYS A 829 -34.32 -7.41 -22.53
CA LYS A 829 -35.48 -6.53 -22.31
C LYS A 829 -35.18 -5.05 -22.51
N LEU A 830 -33.97 -4.62 -22.13
CA LEU A 830 -33.54 -3.22 -22.26
C LEU A 830 -32.95 -2.90 -23.64
N GLY A 831 -32.74 -3.91 -24.50
CA GLY A 831 -31.97 -3.76 -25.74
C GLY A 831 -30.52 -3.33 -25.48
N ALA A 832 -29.96 -3.77 -24.34
CA ALA A 832 -28.66 -3.37 -23.84
C ALA A 832 -27.55 -4.37 -24.19
N ALA A 833 -26.32 -3.88 -24.26
CA ALA A 833 -25.14 -4.75 -24.27
C ALA A 833 -24.87 -5.30 -22.88
N VAL A 834 -24.21 -6.46 -22.83
CA VAL A 834 -23.81 -7.11 -21.58
C VAL A 834 -22.38 -6.73 -21.24
N GLY A 835 -22.17 -6.27 -20.00
CA GLY A 835 -20.87 -5.96 -19.43
C GLY A 835 -20.53 -6.84 -18.24
N ALA A 836 -19.25 -6.89 -17.87
CA ALA A 836 -18.78 -7.62 -16.70
C ALA A 836 -17.66 -6.86 -15.97
N SER A 837 -17.60 -7.04 -14.65
CA SER A 837 -16.42 -6.61 -13.87
C SER A 837 -15.24 -7.57 -14.09
N ARG A 838 -14.01 -7.08 -13.91
CA ARG A 838 -12.80 -7.94 -13.92
C ARG A 838 -12.92 -9.14 -12.98
N ALA A 839 -13.51 -8.94 -11.80
CA ALA A 839 -13.68 -10.01 -10.82
C ALA A 839 -14.64 -11.11 -11.29
N ALA A 840 -15.57 -10.82 -12.21
CA ALA A 840 -16.43 -11.82 -12.84
C ALA A 840 -15.69 -12.57 -13.95
N VAL A 841 -14.87 -11.88 -14.73
CA VAL A 841 -14.02 -12.48 -15.79
C VAL A 841 -12.95 -13.39 -15.19
N ASP A 842 -12.22 -12.93 -14.17
CA ASP A 842 -11.19 -13.71 -13.48
C ASP A 842 -11.78 -14.97 -12.81
N ALA A 843 -13.07 -14.94 -12.47
CA ALA A 843 -13.82 -16.08 -11.92
C ALA A 843 -14.43 -17.00 -12.99
N GLY A 844 -14.30 -16.64 -14.28
CA GLY A 844 -14.84 -17.41 -15.41
C GLY A 844 -16.35 -17.26 -15.62
N TYR A 845 -16.98 -16.19 -15.13
CA TYR A 845 -18.42 -15.97 -15.30
C TYR A 845 -18.77 -15.35 -16.66
N ALA A 846 -17.85 -14.56 -17.20
CA ALA A 846 -18.00 -13.83 -18.45
C ALA A 846 -16.67 -13.79 -19.20
N ASP A 847 -16.74 -13.59 -20.52
CA ASP A 847 -15.56 -13.42 -21.37
C ASP A 847 -14.84 -12.09 -21.06
N ASN A 848 -13.53 -12.05 -21.28
CA ASN A 848 -12.73 -10.82 -21.20
C ASN A 848 -13.21 -9.74 -22.17
N ALA A 849 -13.80 -10.11 -23.31
CA ALA A 849 -14.39 -9.18 -24.27
C ALA A 849 -15.53 -8.32 -23.68
N LEU A 850 -16.19 -8.81 -22.62
CA LEU A 850 -17.28 -8.12 -21.92
C LEU A 850 -16.76 -7.28 -20.74
N GLN A 851 -15.47 -7.29 -20.47
CA GLN A 851 -14.90 -6.60 -19.31
C GLN A 851 -15.01 -5.08 -19.45
N VAL A 852 -15.62 -4.42 -18.47
CA VAL A 852 -15.65 -2.96 -18.33
C VAL A 852 -14.66 -2.50 -17.27
N GLY A 853 -13.89 -1.45 -17.59
CA GLY A 853 -12.93 -0.82 -16.68
C GLY A 853 -11.64 -0.41 -17.36
N GLN A 854 -10.67 0.06 -16.57
CA GLN A 854 -9.36 0.54 -17.01
C GLN A 854 -8.59 -0.46 -17.90
N THR A 855 -8.68 -1.75 -17.56
CA THR A 855 -8.01 -2.83 -18.32
C THR A 855 -8.94 -3.51 -19.32
N GLY A 856 -10.20 -3.05 -19.42
CA GLY A 856 -11.22 -3.57 -20.33
C GLY A 856 -11.65 -2.50 -21.32
N LYS A 857 -12.93 -2.51 -21.69
CA LYS A 857 -13.55 -1.48 -22.51
C LYS A 857 -13.95 -0.28 -21.64
N ILE A 858 -13.76 0.93 -22.20
CA ILE A 858 -14.29 2.18 -21.68
C ILE A 858 -15.61 2.43 -22.41
N VAL A 859 -16.68 2.65 -21.67
CA VAL A 859 -18.03 2.85 -22.19
C VAL A 859 -18.62 4.12 -21.58
N ALA A 860 -19.43 4.82 -22.36
CA ALA A 860 -20.20 5.99 -21.90
C ALA A 860 -21.65 5.91 -22.40
N PRO A 861 -22.41 4.87 -22.02
CA PRO A 861 -23.80 4.71 -22.44
C PRO A 861 -24.70 5.78 -21.82
N GLU A 862 -25.92 5.86 -22.34
CA GLU A 862 -26.98 6.66 -21.73
C GLU A 862 -27.47 6.05 -20.42
N LEU A 863 -27.48 4.70 -20.35
CA LEU A 863 -27.85 3.96 -19.15
C LEU A 863 -26.81 2.86 -18.87
N TYR A 864 -26.25 2.88 -17.67
CA TYR A 864 -25.40 1.81 -17.15
C TYR A 864 -26.01 1.19 -15.89
N VAL A 865 -26.34 -0.10 -15.95
CA VAL A 865 -26.90 -0.84 -14.81
C VAL A 865 -25.82 -1.74 -14.21
N ALA A 866 -25.33 -1.41 -13.02
CA ALA A 866 -24.33 -2.16 -12.28
C ALA A 866 -24.97 -3.14 -11.28
N VAL A 867 -24.94 -4.44 -11.58
CA VAL A 867 -25.56 -5.49 -10.76
C VAL A 867 -24.51 -6.26 -9.97
N GLY A 868 -24.52 -6.11 -8.65
CA GLY A 868 -23.60 -6.84 -7.75
C GLY A 868 -22.13 -6.45 -7.92
N ILE A 869 -21.88 -5.20 -8.34
CA ILE A 869 -20.55 -4.62 -8.54
C ILE A 869 -20.24 -3.67 -7.39
N SER A 870 -19.07 -3.82 -6.77
CA SER A 870 -18.67 -2.97 -5.62
C SER A 870 -18.24 -1.56 -6.01
N GLY A 871 -17.85 -1.32 -7.27
CA GLY A 871 -17.37 -0.02 -7.74
C GLY A 871 -15.91 0.26 -7.42
N ALA A 872 -15.02 -0.72 -7.60
CA ALA A 872 -13.59 -0.48 -7.51
C ALA A 872 -13.14 0.59 -8.52
N ILE A 873 -12.14 1.40 -8.17
CA ILE A 873 -11.63 2.53 -8.98
C ILE A 873 -11.35 2.10 -10.42
N GLN A 874 -10.78 0.91 -10.61
CA GLN A 874 -10.46 0.37 -11.93
C GLN A 874 -11.70 0.07 -12.77
N HIS A 875 -12.83 -0.30 -12.16
CA HIS A 875 -14.09 -0.49 -12.89
C HIS A 875 -14.72 0.86 -13.23
N LEU A 876 -14.77 1.77 -12.25
CA LEU A 876 -15.34 3.12 -12.42
C LEU A 876 -14.64 3.89 -13.54
N ALA A 877 -13.32 3.72 -13.70
CA ALA A 877 -12.54 4.30 -14.77
C ALA A 877 -13.12 4.05 -16.19
N GLY A 878 -13.86 2.95 -16.36
CA GLY A 878 -14.43 2.56 -17.65
C GLY A 878 -15.92 2.84 -17.82
N MET A 879 -16.63 3.38 -16.82
CA MET A 879 -18.09 3.60 -16.91
C MET A 879 -18.63 4.82 -16.17
N LYS A 880 -17.79 5.56 -15.44
CA LYS A 880 -18.22 6.75 -14.67
C LYS A 880 -18.77 7.89 -15.53
N ASP A 881 -18.40 7.92 -16.81
CA ASP A 881 -18.84 8.94 -17.78
C ASP A 881 -20.19 8.56 -18.43
N SER A 882 -20.88 7.54 -17.92
CA SER A 882 -22.25 7.20 -18.35
C SER A 882 -23.24 8.29 -17.93
N LYS A 883 -24.26 8.58 -18.75
CA LYS A 883 -25.23 9.66 -18.45
C LYS A 883 -26.06 9.36 -17.20
N THR A 884 -26.50 8.11 -17.05
CA THR A 884 -27.25 7.62 -15.88
C THR A 884 -26.68 6.28 -15.42
N ILE A 885 -26.27 6.21 -14.15
CA ILE A 885 -25.74 5.02 -13.49
C ILE A 885 -26.77 4.50 -12.47
N VAL A 886 -27.20 3.26 -12.66
CA VAL A 886 -28.08 2.53 -11.73
C VAL A 886 -27.27 1.44 -11.05
N ALA A 887 -27.28 1.37 -9.72
CA ALA A 887 -26.57 0.36 -8.95
C ALA A 887 -27.53 -0.53 -8.15
N ILE A 888 -27.40 -1.86 -8.29
CA ILE A 888 -28.11 -2.85 -7.48
C ILE A 888 -27.06 -3.61 -6.66
N ASN A 889 -27.04 -3.37 -5.35
CA ASN A 889 -26.07 -4.02 -4.47
C ASN A 889 -26.65 -4.22 -3.06
N LYS A 890 -26.36 -5.36 -2.44
CA LYS A 890 -26.81 -5.66 -1.07
C LYS A 890 -26.11 -4.83 0.01
N ASP A 891 -24.91 -4.33 -0.31
CA ASP A 891 -24.07 -3.59 0.64
C ASP A 891 -24.27 -2.08 0.45
N PRO A 892 -24.96 -1.38 1.36
CA PRO A 892 -25.22 0.06 1.23
C PRO A 892 -23.96 0.92 1.23
N GLU A 893 -22.84 0.39 1.73
CA GLU A 893 -21.55 1.10 1.79
C GLU A 893 -20.67 0.81 0.55
N ALA A 894 -21.20 0.12 -0.46
CA ALA A 894 -20.45 -0.18 -1.67
C ALA A 894 -20.03 1.12 -2.39
N PRO A 895 -18.73 1.30 -2.74
CA PRO A 895 -18.24 2.50 -3.43
C PRO A 895 -19.00 2.89 -4.71
N ILE A 896 -19.63 1.93 -5.40
CA ILE A 896 -20.46 2.19 -6.58
C ILE A 896 -21.59 3.20 -6.30
N PHE A 897 -22.14 3.24 -5.08
CA PHE A 897 -23.20 4.19 -4.72
C PHE A 897 -22.73 5.63 -4.64
N GLN A 898 -21.42 5.89 -4.56
CA GLN A 898 -20.87 7.24 -4.58
C GLN A 898 -20.95 7.90 -5.96
N VAL A 899 -21.08 7.09 -7.02
CA VAL A 899 -21.17 7.56 -8.41
C VAL A 899 -22.51 7.21 -9.07
N ALA A 900 -23.38 6.45 -8.41
CA ALA A 900 -24.66 6.05 -8.97
C ALA A 900 -25.70 7.15 -8.80
N ASP A 901 -26.40 7.49 -9.89
CA ASP A 901 -27.55 8.41 -9.86
C ASP A 901 -28.76 7.77 -9.17
N MET A 902 -28.91 6.45 -9.31
CA MET A 902 -29.97 5.67 -8.67
C MET A 902 -29.39 4.41 -8.03
N GLY A 903 -29.66 4.19 -6.75
CA GLY A 903 -29.19 3.02 -6.00
C GLY A 903 -30.33 2.22 -5.39
N LEU A 904 -30.33 0.90 -5.61
CA LEU A 904 -31.22 -0.04 -4.95
C LEU A 904 -30.40 -0.96 -4.02
N VAL A 905 -30.60 -0.78 -2.72
CA VAL A 905 -29.98 -1.63 -1.69
C VAL A 905 -30.83 -2.88 -1.48
N ALA A 906 -30.57 -3.92 -2.26
CA ALA A 906 -31.34 -5.16 -2.24
C ALA A 906 -30.48 -6.37 -2.64
N ASP A 907 -31.00 -7.58 -2.39
CA ASP A 907 -30.39 -8.78 -2.97
C ASP A 907 -30.67 -8.82 -4.48
N LEU A 908 -29.61 -8.98 -5.28
CA LEU A 908 -29.70 -9.03 -6.74
C LEU A 908 -30.55 -10.21 -7.22
N TYR A 909 -30.60 -11.31 -6.45
CA TYR A 909 -31.35 -12.51 -6.84
C TYR A 909 -32.87 -12.33 -6.79
N GLU A 910 -33.35 -11.32 -6.05
CA GLU A 910 -34.77 -10.97 -5.94
C GLU A 910 -35.07 -9.74 -6.81
N ALA A 911 -34.25 -8.69 -6.68
CA ALA A 911 -34.47 -7.42 -7.34
C ALA A 911 -34.36 -7.47 -8.88
N VAL A 912 -33.41 -8.26 -9.43
CA VAL A 912 -33.19 -8.33 -10.88
C VAL A 912 -34.36 -9.04 -11.60
N PRO A 913 -34.83 -10.21 -11.14
CA PRO A 913 -36.04 -10.82 -11.71
C PRO A 913 -37.26 -9.91 -11.61
N GLU A 914 -37.52 -9.30 -10.46
CA GLU A 914 -38.67 -8.41 -10.27
C GLU A 914 -38.62 -7.20 -11.22
N LEU A 915 -37.42 -6.61 -11.40
CA LEU A 915 -37.22 -5.53 -12.35
C LEU A 915 -37.45 -6.01 -13.79
N THR A 916 -36.97 -7.21 -14.14
CA THR A 916 -37.13 -7.79 -15.48
C THR A 916 -38.61 -8.10 -15.78
N GLU A 917 -39.40 -8.53 -14.79
CA GLU A 917 -40.83 -8.79 -14.95
C GLU A 917 -41.65 -7.50 -15.15
N LYS A 918 -41.22 -6.39 -14.55
CA LYS A 918 -41.89 -5.08 -14.67
C LYS A 918 -41.57 -4.36 -15.98
N LEU A 919 -40.55 -4.82 -16.73
CA LEU A 919 -40.11 -4.28 -18.03
C LEU A 919 -40.62 -5.16 -19.18
#